data_AF-A0A850MGJ4-F1
#
_entry.id   AF-A0A850MGJ4-F1
#
_cell.length_a   1.000
_cell.length_b   1.000
_cell.length_c   1.000
_cell.angle_alpha   90.00
_cell.angle_beta   90.00
_cell.angle_gamma   90.00
#
_symmetry.space_group_name_H-M   'P 1'
#
loop_
_entity.id
_entity.type
_entity.pdbx_description
1 polymer ?
#
loop_
_entity_poly.entity_id
_entity_poly.type
_entity_poly.pdbx_seq_one_letter_code
_entity_poly.pdbx_strand_id
1 'polypeptide(L)'
;MPRKKLTLKIDDKLVEFKEGQTILEIAKNNDIYIPNLCYIEGLTPYGGCRLCLVKVEGMKGFPTACSTPAKKDMVIITKDAELQELRREVMKLILSEHPYSCLICENKSHCEELRPSKVKSGRKFGCFSCSNKESCEVREIVDFIELKDVPYELRYKNLPLIRDDPFIEQDYNLCIECGRCVRVCNEVRGSGAIAFLYRGPNTRVSTAYDLLHLDVNCQFCGACVDICPTGVMSSKNMKWVKKTDNCTISICGFCSVGCGFDYYSTDEKLMESIPNKENPVNKGQACVIGRFCTPPFINGLERLKDPLIRKNNDLVPYTWDEAYTTISEELKKYSPEEIAILVSRDLSNESAYILYKLAKKVLKTDNIFTIYDGDTIETLCSLLNKHLNVNLLPRSFQDIPNSKWILLINSNIEDSHPMLQVYLKKAKDNSATIVSLNTGDPEFTSTIKRLIDYELHLTKEEMVAFIILIAKNLIKIKNAQLKSIKNFNEFNSLLEDFIVPKKILNYESVISDFIENGKGTILFSHIAPLPDDYKADLIGVLLDLIILSKNNIQFIPLWRRGNTEGVFQTNSYDNQPFKSVLKKIKSGKVKALYLTERIEDLNLLKNIKFLVIQDIFPSDNFQFANVVLPTCTFIESSGSFVNSELRIQQFNKSASNIGESRTDLKIFSELALQIDNSHIAEFEYINVDEILNEIKDKNLYFKSKKSMKTAFSLQKTSFYIPSLKYPALKTSYEPFNLGSFNYRGEKISNQVADLKGIINYRKLKKSGMLKLEEEKAEKPGFRVLKNEEIIPNMYELIIEAPLIAKKARPGNFVLIMKDEESERLPMTLSNWDESKGTITIYYQERGYSTKELTELSRGETLYTVVGPLGNEITIEKFGTVLLGGGCYGIGGIFPIAKEAKLKGNKVIVILEARNKILFYLEKEFEELADEVIYCTSDGSKGLKGKIEAAIELVIKEGTKIDWCYFIGCKHMMRNASIATKELGPIPTYVSLNTIMIDGTGMCGGCRLSLIQEGKEVTKFACVDGPCFDGHLVNWDELIGRGIQFNEAEVFIYQNHFCKMLEKYRTESP
;
A
#
# COMPACT_ATOMS: atom_id res chain seq x y z
N MET A 1 -30.69 -11.43 -42.26
CA MET A 1 -31.79 -11.42 -41.27
C MET A 1 -31.33 -10.65 -40.04
N PRO A 2 -32.04 -9.61 -39.57
CA PRO A 2 -31.71 -9.00 -38.28
C PRO A 2 -31.92 -10.03 -37.17
N ARG A 3 -30.91 -10.25 -36.30
CA ARG A 3 -31.01 -11.16 -35.16
C ARG A 3 -32.22 -10.74 -34.31
N LYS A 4 -33.16 -11.66 -34.06
CA LYS A 4 -34.31 -11.43 -33.16
C LYS A 4 -33.76 -10.96 -31.80
N LYS A 5 -34.18 -9.78 -31.35
CA LYS A 5 -33.81 -9.23 -30.03
C LYS A 5 -34.39 -10.13 -28.94
N LEU A 6 -33.55 -10.68 -28.07
CA LEU A 6 -33.97 -11.44 -26.90
C LEU A 6 -34.30 -10.44 -25.79
N THR A 7 -35.50 -10.58 -25.22
CA THR A 7 -36.03 -9.68 -24.19
C THR A 7 -36.61 -10.46 -23.04
N LEU A 8 -36.61 -9.83 -21.86
CA LEU A 8 -37.24 -10.31 -20.64
C LEU A 8 -37.72 -9.11 -19.81
N LYS A 9 -38.52 -9.36 -18.78
CA LYS A 9 -39.09 -8.32 -17.90
C LYS A 9 -38.44 -8.39 -16.52
N ILE A 10 -37.93 -7.28 -15.99
CA ILE A 10 -37.45 -7.15 -14.60
C ILE A 10 -38.20 -5.98 -13.95
N ASP A 11 -38.96 -6.23 -12.88
CA ASP A 11 -39.78 -5.21 -12.18
C ASP A 11 -40.58 -4.32 -13.16
N ASP A 12 -41.32 -4.98 -14.04
CA ASP A 12 -42.11 -4.38 -15.12
C ASP A 12 -41.33 -3.68 -16.26
N LYS A 13 -40.01 -3.54 -16.15
CA LYS A 13 -39.14 -2.98 -17.20
C LYS A 13 -38.75 -4.05 -18.21
N LEU A 14 -39.06 -3.84 -19.49
CA LEU A 14 -38.61 -4.71 -20.58
C LEU A 14 -37.15 -4.37 -20.90
N VAL A 15 -36.26 -5.37 -20.80
CA VAL A 15 -34.82 -5.22 -21.03
C VAL A 15 -34.32 -6.19 -22.09
N GLU A 16 -33.37 -5.73 -22.90
CA GLU A 16 -32.69 -6.54 -23.91
C GLU A 16 -31.50 -7.27 -23.29
N PHE A 17 -31.25 -8.50 -23.73
CA PHE A 17 -30.09 -9.27 -23.27
C PHE A 17 -29.46 -10.11 -24.39
N LYS A 18 -28.22 -10.57 -24.14
CA LYS A 18 -27.48 -11.52 -24.97
C LYS A 18 -27.56 -12.91 -24.35
N GLU A 19 -27.67 -13.93 -25.20
CA GLU A 19 -27.66 -15.33 -24.76
C GLU A 19 -26.42 -15.64 -23.90
N GLY A 20 -26.63 -16.36 -22.80
CA GLY A 20 -25.59 -16.68 -21.82
C GLY A 20 -25.45 -15.69 -20.65
N GLN A 21 -26.03 -14.48 -20.73
CA GLN A 21 -26.01 -13.54 -19.60
C GLN A 21 -26.87 -14.02 -18.43
N THR A 22 -26.41 -13.75 -17.22
CA THR A 22 -27.14 -14.01 -15.98
C THR A 22 -28.13 -12.88 -15.68
N ILE A 23 -29.16 -13.15 -14.89
CA ILE A 23 -30.14 -12.13 -14.45
C ILE A 23 -29.42 -10.94 -13.79
N LEU A 24 -28.39 -11.19 -12.96
CA LEU A 24 -27.67 -10.12 -12.26
C LEU A 24 -26.88 -9.21 -13.22
N GLU A 25 -26.25 -9.76 -14.26
CA GLU A 25 -25.53 -8.99 -15.28
C GLU A 25 -26.49 -8.09 -16.06
N ILE A 26 -27.66 -8.61 -16.41
CA ILE A 26 -28.69 -7.87 -17.14
C ILE A 26 -29.25 -6.75 -16.27
N ALA A 27 -29.53 -7.03 -15.00
CA ALA A 27 -29.99 -6.04 -14.05
C ALA A 27 -28.98 -4.89 -13.90
N LYS A 28 -27.68 -5.22 -13.69
CA LYS A 28 -26.61 -4.21 -13.59
C LYS A 28 -26.48 -3.35 -14.84
N ASN A 29 -26.54 -3.94 -16.04
CA ASN A 29 -26.45 -3.21 -17.31
C ASN A 29 -27.64 -2.29 -17.59
N ASN A 30 -28.73 -2.39 -16.81
CA ASN A 30 -29.96 -1.62 -16.97
C ASN A 30 -30.30 -0.77 -15.74
N ASP A 31 -29.30 -0.55 -14.86
CA ASP A 31 -29.40 0.22 -13.61
C ASP A 31 -30.47 -0.33 -12.64
N ILE A 32 -30.66 -1.64 -12.62
CA ILE A 32 -31.55 -2.33 -11.67
C ILE A 32 -30.69 -2.95 -10.57
N TYR A 33 -30.85 -2.43 -9.36
CA TYR A 33 -30.08 -2.89 -8.21
C TYR A 33 -30.61 -4.23 -7.66
N ILE A 34 -29.73 -5.23 -7.60
CA ILE A 34 -29.96 -6.51 -6.92
C ILE A 34 -28.81 -6.71 -5.91
N PRO A 35 -29.09 -6.86 -4.60
CA PRO A 35 -28.05 -6.90 -3.58
C PRO A 35 -27.14 -8.14 -3.74
N ASN A 36 -25.82 -7.94 -3.64
CA ASN A 36 -24.83 -9.00 -3.81
C ASN A 36 -23.51 -8.64 -3.11
N LEU A 37 -22.88 -9.60 -2.41
CA LEU A 37 -21.60 -9.41 -1.71
C LEU A 37 -20.45 -10.29 -2.24
N CYS A 38 -20.74 -11.31 -3.04
CA CYS A 38 -19.74 -12.28 -3.50
C CYS A 38 -19.54 -12.30 -5.03
N TYR A 39 -20.33 -11.52 -5.76
CA TYR A 39 -20.23 -11.44 -7.22
C TYR A 39 -19.02 -10.59 -7.63
N ILE A 40 -18.30 -11.06 -8.65
CA ILE A 40 -17.24 -10.31 -9.33
C ILE A 40 -17.60 -10.35 -10.82
N GLU A 41 -17.60 -9.19 -11.44
CA GLU A 41 -17.95 -9.06 -12.85
C GLU A 41 -16.97 -9.83 -13.76
N GLY A 42 -17.52 -10.55 -14.73
CA GLY A 42 -16.75 -11.33 -15.71
C GLY A 42 -16.15 -12.63 -15.17
N LEU A 43 -16.41 -13.01 -13.92
CA LEU A 43 -16.01 -14.31 -13.37
C LEU A 43 -17.20 -15.26 -13.20
N THR A 44 -16.91 -16.55 -13.00
CA THR A 44 -17.94 -17.57 -12.81
C THR A 44 -18.84 -17.27 -11.59
N PRO A 45 -20.12 -17.63 -11.61
CA PRO A 45 -20.99 -17.44 -10.46
C PRO A 45 -20.52 -18.25 -9.23
N TYR A 46 -20.37 -17.59 -8.08
CA TYR A 46 -19.98 -18.26 -6.82
C TYR A 46 -21.19 -18.65 -5.95
N GLY A 47 -22.19 -17.76 -5.85
CA GLY A 47 -23.43 -18.03 -5.11
C GLY A 47 -23.28 -18.13 -3.59
N GLY A 48 -22.12 -17.80 -3.00
CA GLY A 48 -21.86 -17.94 -1.56
C GLY A 48 -22.73 -17.05 -0.66
N CYS A 49 -22.95 -15.79 -1.02
CA CYS A 49 -23.65 -14.84 -0.14
C CYS A 49 -25.18 -14.98 -0.11
N ARG A 50 -25.79 -15.59 -1.13
CA ARG A 50 -27.26 -15.75 -1.27
C ARG A 50 -28.11 -14.47 -1.13
N LEU A 51 -27.55 -13.27 -1.29
CA LEU A 51 -28.33 -12.02 -1.23
C LEU A 51 -29.03 -11.69 -2.56
N CYS A 52 -28.49 -12.16 -3.68
CA CYS A 52 -29.02 -11.87 -5.02
C CYS A 52 -30.22 -12.74 -5.40
N LEU A 53 -31.00 -13.22 -4.42
CA LEU A 53 -32.19 -14.01 -4.66
C LEU A 53 -33.22 -13.16 -5.40
N VAL A 54 -33.96 -13.78 -6.33
CA VAL A 54 -35.04 -13.15 -7.10
C VAL A 54 -36.19 -14.13 -7.26
N LYS A 55 -37.39 -13.63 -7.54
CA LYS A 55 -38.55 -14.44 -7.88
C LYS A 55 -38.70 -14.44 -9.40
N VAL A 56 -38.85 -15.63 -9.99
CA VAL A 56 -39.00 -15.80 -11.43
C VAL A 56 -40.31 -16.54 -11.69
N GLU A 57 -41.21 -15.97 -12.48
CA GLU A 57 -42.48 -16.60 -12.80
C GLU A 57 -42.26 -17.97 -13.46
N GLY A 58 -42.99 -18.99 -12.98
CA GLY A 58 -42.86 -20.36 -13.45
C GLY A 58 -41.69 -21.16 -12.86
N MET A 59 -40.83 -20.56 -12.02
CA MET A 59 -39.81 -21.27 -11.25
C MET A 59 -40.23 -21.46 -9.79
N LYS A 60 -39.99 -22.63 -9.22
CA LYS A 60 -40.22 -22.87 -7.79
C LYS A 60 -39.08 -22.27 -6.95
N GLY A 61 -39.44 -21.62 -5.84
CA GLY A 61 -38.50 -21.01 -4.90
C GLY A 61 -37.85 -19.72 -5.43
N PHE A 62 -36.76 -19.32 -4.77
CA PHE A 62 -36.03 -18.09 -5.07
C PHE A 62 -34.66 -18.41 -5.67
N PRO A 63 -34.51 -18.49 -6.99
CA PRO A 63 -33.21 -18.70 -7.61
C PRO A 63 -32.26 -17.50 -7.39
N THR A 64 -30.95 -17.75 -7.44
CA THR A 64 -29.92 -16.70 -7.37
C THR A 64 -29.70 -16.03 -8.72
N ALA A 65 -29.89 -14.71 -8.78
CA ALA A 65 -29.70 -13.93 -10.01
C ALA A 65 -28.28 -14.02 -10.60
N CYS A 66 -27.27 -14.22 -9.76
CA CYS A 66 -25.87 -14.32 -10.22
C CYS A 66 -25.57 -15.59 -11.01
N SER A 67 -26.35 -16.66 -10.85
CA SER A 67 -26.08 -17.97 -11.47
C SER A 67 -27.18 -18.41 -12.43
N THR A 68 -28.34 -17.75 -12.42
CA THR A 68 -29.47 -18.10 -13.29
C THR A 68 -29.31 -17.41 -14.65
N PRO A 69 -29.12 -18.17 -15.74
CA PRO A 69 -29.08 -17.62 -17.09
C PRO A 69 -30.45 -17.08 -17.50
N ALA A 70 -30.46 -15.94 -18.18
CA ALA A 70 -31.67 -15.35 -18.72
C ALA A 70 -32.23 -16.17 -19.88
N LYS A 71 -33.56 -16.30 -19.92
CA LYS A 71 -34.31 -16.88 -21.03
C LYS A 71 -35.31 -15.87 -21.57
N LYS A 72 -35.65 -16.05 -22.85
CA LYS A 72 -36.64 -15.22 -23.54
C LYS A 72 -37.96 -15.25 -22.76
N ASP A 73 -38.59 -14.09 -22.64
CA ASP A 73 -39.90 -13.90 -22.00
C ASP A 73 -39.93 -14.28 -20.50
N MET A 74 -38.77 -14.37 -19.82
CA MET A 74 -38.74 -14.47 -18.36
C MET A 74 -39.33 -13.20 -17.72
N VAL A 75 -40.08 -13.39 -16.63
CA VAL A 75 -40.57 -12.31 -15.77
C VAL A 75 -39.90 -12.46 -14.42
N ILE A 76 -39.10 -11.47 -14.05
CA ILE A 76 -38.32 -11.43 -12.82
C ILE A 76 -38.85 -10.32 -11.91
N ILE A 77 -39.07 -10.66 -10.66
CA ILE A 77 -39.45 -9.75 -9.59
C ILE A 77 -38.27 -9.67 -8.61
N THR A 78 -37.71 -8.48 -8.43
CA THR A 78 -36.57 -8.25 -7.55
C THR A 78 -36.98 -7.67 -6.18
N LYS A 79 -38.21 -7.16 -6.08
CA LYS A 79 -38.82 -6.61 -4.86
C LYS A 79 -40.18 -7.28 -4.59
N ASP A 80 -40.22 -8.11 -3.56
CA ASP A 80 -41.41 -8.81 -3.05
C ASP A 80 -41.24 -8.96 -1.53
N ALA A 81 -42.33 -8.92 -0.76
CA ALA A 81 -42.26 -8.94 0.71
C ALA A 81 -41.60 -10.22 1.25
N GLU A 82 -41.93 -11.38 0.68
CA GLU A 82 -41.35 -12.68 1.05
C GLU A 82 -39.86 -12.72 0.71
N LEU A 83 -39.50 -12.18 -0.46
CA LEU A 83 -38.10 -12.10 -0.92
C LEU A 83 -37.24 -11.20 -0.03
N GLN A 84 -37.76 -10.05 0.40
CA GLN A 84 -37.02 -9.14 1.28
C GLN A 84 -36.81 -9.77 2.66
N GLU A 85 -37.80 -10.49 3.19
CA GLU A 85 -37.64 -11.19 4.47
C GLU A 85 -36.56 -12.27 4.40
N LEU A 86 -36.53 -13.03 3.30
CA LEU A 86 -35.48 -14.03 3.08
C LEU A 86 -34.08 -13.39 3.01
N ARG A 87 -33.95 -12.21 2.38
CA ARG A 87 -32.69 -11.46 2.36
C ARG A 87 -32.28 -10.98 3.75
N ARG A 88 -33.23 -10.53 4.57
CA ARG A 88 -32.98 -10.15 5.97
C ARG A 88 -32.45 -11.34 6.77
N GLU A 89 -33.08 -12.51 6.66
CA GLU A 89 -32.61 -13.72 7.35
C GLU A 89 -31.19 -14.14 6.94
N VAL A 90 -30.89 -14.12 5.64
CA VAL A 90 -29.52 -14.37 5.15
C VAL A 90 -28.54 -13.33 5.71
N MET A 91 -28.93 -12.05 5.73
CA MET A 91 -28.08 -10.99 6.25
C MET A 91 -27.85 -11.12 7.76
N LYS A 92 -28.87 -11.48 8.55
CA LYS A 92 -28.76 -11.73 10.00
C LYS A 92 -27.72 -12.82 10.30
N LEU A 93 -27.70 -13.90 9.50
CA LEU A 93 -26.69 -14.96 9.62
C LEU A 93 -25.28 -14.45 9.31
N ILE A 94 -25.09 -13.70 8.22
CA ILE A 94 -23.79 -13.10 7.87
C ILE A 94 -23.31 -12.17 8.99
N LEU A 95 -24.21 -11.35 9.55
CA LEU A 95 -23.88 -10.43 10.63
C LEU A 95 -23.59 -11.14 11.95
N SER A 96 -24.08 -12.36 12.19
CA SER A 96 -23.80 -13.09 13.44
C SER A 96 -22.30 -13.33 13.72
N GLU A 97 -21.43 -13.18 12.71
CA GLU A 97 -19.97 -13.26 12.84
C GLU A 97 -19.21 -11.97 12.45
N HIS A 98 -19.93 -10.88 12.17
CA HIS A 98 -19.35 -9.59 11.77
C HIS A 98 -19.73 -8.51 12.80
N PRO A 99 -18.85 -7.59 13.22
CA PRO A 99 -19.22 -6.56 14.21
C PRO A 99 -20.27 -5.58 13.67
N TYR A 100 -21.55 -5.87 13.90
CA TYR A 100 -22.69 -5.26 13.21
C TYR A 100 -23.47 -4.21 14.00
N SER A 101 -23.21 -4.05 15.30
CA SER A 101 -24.08 -3.26 16.20
C SER A 101 -24.31 -1.81 15.73
N CYS A 102 -23.33 -1.21 15.03
CA CYS A 102 -23.45 0.11 14.43
C CYS A 102 -24.41 0.17 13.22
N LEU A 103 -24.60 -0.94 12.50
CA LEU A 103 -25.32 -0.99 11.23
C LEU A 103 -26.83 -0.93 11.41
N ILE A 104 -27.34 -1.50 12.52
CA ILE A 104 -28.77 -1.59 12.85
C ILE A 104 -29.19 -0.58 13.93
N CYS A 105 -28.28 0.27 14.38
CA CYS A 105 -28.56 1.25 15.43
C CYS A 105 -29.46 2.38 14.89
N GLU A 106 -30.59 2.64 15.54
CA GLU A 106 -31.51 3.75 15.18
C GLU A 106 -30.81 5.12 15.23
N ASN A 107 -29.79 5.23 16.08
CA ASN A 107 -29.01 6.44 16.28
C ASN A 107 -27.81 6.58 15.32
N LYS A 108 -27.71 5.72 14.30
CA LYS A 108 -26.62 5.70 13.32
C LYS A 108 -26.42 7.07 12.67
N SER A 109 -27.46 7.69 12.11
CA SER A 109 -27.35 8.95 11.35
C SER A 109 -26.75 10.09 12.18
N HIS A 110 -27.21 10.29 13.41
CA HIS A 110 -26.67 11.34 14.27
C HIS A 110 -25.31 10.98 14.87
N CYS A 111 -24.99 9.70 15.06
CA CYS A 111 -23.60 9.29 15.37
C CYS A 111 -22.63 9.67 14.26
N GLU A 112 -23.09 9.66 13.00
CA GLU A 112 -22.28 10.05 11.85
C GLU A 112 -22.03 11.55 11.78
N GLU A 113 -22.99 12.37 12.24
CA GLU A 113 -22.83 13.83 12.34
C GLU A 113 -21.91 14.24 13.50
N LEU A 114 -22.05 13.60 14.67
CA LEU A 114 -21.33 14.00 15.89
C LEU A 114 -19.87 13.53 15.97
N ARG A 115 -19.43 12.63 15.09
CA ARG A 115 -18.11 12.01 15.20
C ARG A 115 -17.35 12.10 13.88
N PRO A 116 -16.33 12.96 13.76
CA PRO A 116 -15.50 12.99 12.57
C PRO A 116 -14.60 11.75 12.45
N SER A 117 -14.63 11.20 11.23
CA SER A 117 -13.69 10.34 10.47
C SER A 117 -12.94 9.16 11.12
N LYS A 118 -12.36 8.36 10.20
CA LYS A 118 -11.58 7.14 10.39
C LYS A 118 -10.67 7.25 11.61
N VAL A 119 -10.96 6.49 12.66
CA VAL A 119 -10.07 6.37 13.81
C VAL A 119 -8.91 5.44 13.46
N LYS A 120 -7.72 5.83 13.90
CA LYS A 120 -6.46 5.12 13.63
C LYS A 120 -6.23 3.96 14.62
N SER A 121 -7.28 3.55 15.32
CA SER A 121 -7.32 2.36 16.16
C SER A 121 -7.05 1.09 15.34
N GLY A 122 -6.32 0.13 15.91
CA GLY A 122 -5.97 -1.11 15.22
C GLY A 122 -7.12 -2.10 15.03
N ARG A 123 -7.91 -2.39 16.05
CA ARG A 123 -9.04 -3.33 15.93
C ARG A 123 -10.36 -2.59 15.69
N LYS A 124 -11.15 -3.06 14.73
CA LYS A 124 -12.47 -2.49 14.44
C LYS A 124 -13.57 -3.23 15.21
N PHE A 125 -13.97 -2.70 16.36
CA PHE A 125 -15.08 -3.25 17.17
C PHE A 125 -16.48 -2.81 16.68
N GLY A 126 -16.55 -1.96 15.65
CA GLY A 126 -17.81 -1.52 15.05
C GLY A 126 -17.60 -0.66 13.81
N CYS A 127 -18.59 -0.65 12.90
CA CYS A 127 -18.49 -0.03 11.57
C CYS A 127 -18.24 1.49 11.58
N PHE A 128 -18.56 2.20 12.66
CA PHE A 128 -18.25 3.62 12.83
C PHE A 128 -16.74 3.92 12.67
N SER A 129 -15.90 3.03 13.21
CA SER A 129 -14.46 3.20 13.24
C SER A 129 -13.76 2.72 11.97
N CYS A 130 -14.49 2.05 11.08
CA CYS A 130 -13.93 1.32 9.95
C CYS A 130 -13.40 2.28 8.88
N SER A 131 -12.15 2.08 8.44
CA SER A 131 -11.53 2.86 7.38
C SER A 131 -12.24 2.68 6.03
N ASN A 132 -13.02 1.62 5.87
CA ASN A 132 -13.79 1.28 4.67
C ASN A 132 -15.26 1.71 4.75
N LYS A 133 -15.68 2.43 5.80
CA LYS A 133 -17.10 2.80 6.07
C LYS A 133 -17.82 3.39 4.85
N GLU A 134 -17.16 4.30 4.13
CA GLU A 134 -17.75 5.05 3.01
C GLU A 134 -17.99 4.19 1.75
N SER A 135 -17.22 3.12 1.59
CA SER A 135 -17.27 2.19 0.44
C SER A 135 -17.75 0.79 0.83
N CYS A 136 -18.35 0.64 2.02
CA CYS A 136 -18.73 -0.67 2.53
C CYS A 136 -20.06 -1.14 1.95
N GLU A 137 -20.01 -2.13 1.05
CA GLU A 137 -21.19 -2.71 0.41
C GLU A 137 -22.15 -3.40 1.41
N VAL A 138 -21.64 -3.92 2.54
CA VAL A 138 -22.48 -4.52 3.58
C VAL A 138 -23.43 -3.49 4.19
N ARG A 139 -22.94 -2.26 4.42
CA ARG A 139 -23.74 -1.17 4.97
C ARG A 139 -24.85 -0.76 4.00
N GLU A 140 -24.50 -0.61 2.73
CA GLU A 140 -25.46 -0.29 1.66
C GLU A 140 -26.59 -1.31 1.58
N ILE A 141 -26.25 -2.61 1.67
CA ILE A 141 -27.26 -3.69 1.62
C ILE A 141 -28.12 -3.70 2.88
N VAL A 142 -27.54 -3.49 4.07
CA VAL A 142 -28.31 -3.40 5.33
C VAL A 142 -29.33 -2.26 5.26
N ASP A 143 -28.92 -1.10 4.73
CA ASP A 143 -29.80 0.04 4.52
C ASP A 143 -30.88 -0.28 3.45
N PHE A 144 -30.51 -0.95 2.35
CA PHE A 144 -31.43 -1.33 1.27
C PHE A 144 -32.53 -2.33 1.69
N ILE A 145 -32.21 -3.31 2.54
CA ILE A 145 -33.18 -4.32 3.01
C ILE A 145 -33.93 -3.88 4.27
N GLU A 146 -33.60 -2.71 4.81
CA GLU A 146 -34.19 -2.15 6.03
C GLU A 146 -34.05 -3.10 7.24
N LEU A 147 -32.85 -3.65 7.47
CA LEU A 147 -32.61 -4.56 8.59
C LEU A 147 -32.58 -3.80 9.92
N LYS A 148 -33.42 -4.21 10.88
CA LYS A 148 -33.59 -3.52 12.18
C LYS A 148 -32.97 -4.26 13.36
N ASP A 149 -32.89 -5.59 13.28
CA ASP A 149 -32.45 -6.44 14.38
C ASP A 149 -31.68 -7.66 13.88
N VAL A 150 -30.86 -8.22 14.77
CA VAL A 150 -30.19 -9.52 14.58
C VAL A 150 -30.39 -10.30 15.88
N PRO A 151 -31.23 -11.35 15.90
CA PRO A 151 -31.58 -12.07 17.13
C PRO A 151 -30.50 -13.06 17.58
N TYR A 152 -29.41 -13.19 16.81
CA TYR A 152 -28.31 -14.11 17.08
C TYR A 152 -27.22 -13.42 17.90
N GLU A 153 -26.67 -14.16 18.88
CA GLU A 153 -25.48 -13.71 19.60
C GLU A 153 -24.29 -13.53 18.64
N LEU A 154 -23.60 -12.39 18.75
CA LEU A 154 -22.40 -12.11 17.97
C LEU A 154 -21.28 -13.06 18.39
N ARG A 155 -20.88 -13.95 17.48
CA ARG A 155 -19.69 -14.80 17.62
C ARG A 155 -18.46 -14.07 17.09
N TYR A 156 -17.89 -13.22 17.94
CA TYR A 156 -16.66 -12.51 17.58
C TYR A 156 -15.46 -13.48 17.55
N LYS A 157 -14.75 -13.57 16.42
CA LYS A 157 -13.67 -14.54 16.20
C LYS A 157 -12.39 -14.24 17.00
N ASN A 158 -12.25 -13.02 17.53
CA ASN A 158 -11.09 -12.52 18.28
C ASN A 158 -9.74 -12.83 17.62
N LEU A 159 -9.67 -12.69 16.30
CA LEU A 159 -8.45 -12.91 15.53
C LEU A 159 -7.48 -11.74 15.72
N PRO A 160 -6.16 -11.99 15.72
CA PRO A 160 -5.16 -10.93 15.79
C PRO A 160 -5.23 -10.04 14.55
N LEU A 161 -4.87 -8.77 14.73
CA LEU A 161 -4.69 -7.83 13.63
C LEU A 161 -3.30 -8.05 13.03
N ILE A 162 -3.21 -8.15 11.70
CA ILE A 162 -1.93 -8.37 11.01
C ILE A 162 -1.48 -7.05 10.37
N ARG A 163 -0.22 -6.66 10.62
CA ARG A 163 0.36 -5.38 10.19
C ARG A 163 1.78 -5.46 9.65
N ASP A 164 2.42 -6.62 9.80
CA ASP A 164 3.82 -6.82 9.42
C ASP A 164 3.99 -6.91 7.89
N ASP A 165 2.90 -7.15 7.16
CA ASP A 165 2.91 -7.11 5.71
C ASP A 165 3.16 -5.68 5.18
N PRO A 166 3.95 -5.52 4.10
CA PRO A 166 4.15 -4.23 3.45
C PRO A 166 2.84 -3.77 2.78
N PHE A 167 2.60 -2.45 2.81
CA PHE A 167 1.44 -1.77 2.20
C PHE A 167 0.03 -2.10 2.74
N ILE A 168 -0.20 -3.30 3.28
CA ILE A 168 -1.52 -3.78 3.67
C ILE A 168 -1.63 -4.07 5.18
N GLU A 169 -2.79 -3.80 5.78
CA GLU A 169 -3.18 -4.27 7.12
C GLU A 169 -4.40 -5.18 6.98
N GLN A 170 -4.50 -6.22 7.82
CA GLN A 170 -5.60 -7.18 7.76
C GLN A 170 -6.32 -7.33 9.11
N ASP A 171 -7.63 -7.08 9.12
CA ASP A 171 -8.54 -7.37 10.24
C ASP A 171 -9.58 -8.43 9.82
N TYR A 172 -9.24 -9.71 10.02
CA TYR A 172 -10.10 -10.82 9.64
C TYR A 172 -11.38 -10.94 10.48
N ASN A 173 -11.51 -10.18 11.58
CA ASN A 173 -12.78 -10.09 12.32
C ASN A 173 -13.87 -9.38 11.52
N LEU A 174 -13.51 -8.68 10.43
CA LEU A 174 -14.47 -8.05 9.50
C LEU A 174 -14.88 -8.98 8.35
N CYS A 175 -14.34 -10.20 8.27
CA CYS A 175 -14.51 -11.07 7.13
C CYS A 175 -15.89 -11.74 7.13
N ILE A 176 -16.62 -11.57 6.02
CA ILE A 176 -17.90 -12.23 5.74
C ILE A 176 -17.74 -13.45 4.82
N GLU A 177 -16.50 -13.90 4.61
CA GLU A 177 -16.17 -15.11 3.83
C GLU A 177 -16.75 -15.14 2.40
N CYS A 178 -16.96 -13.96 1.80
CA CYS A 178 -17.54 -13.84 0.46
C CYS A 178 -16.67 -14.44 -0.66
N GLY A 179 -15.40 -14.76 -0.38
CA GLY A 179 -14.44 -15.34 -1.32
C GLY A 179 -13.90 -14.39 -2.38
N ARG A 180 -14.33 -13.12 -2.45
CA ARG A 180 -13.91 -12.21 -3.52
C ARG A 180 -12.39 -12.04 -3.63
N CYS A 181 -11.70 -11.90 -2.49
CA CYS A 181 -10.24 -11.80 -2.43
C CYS A 181 -9.53 -13.09 -2.90
N VAL A 182 -10.02 -14.26 -2.49
CA VAL A 182 -9.52 -15.57 -2.95
C VAL A 182 -9.68 -15.69 -4.47
N ARG A 183 -10.86 -15.36 -4.97
CA ARG A 183 -11.20 -15.47 -6.38
C ARG A 183 -10.42 -14.50 -7.26
N VAL A 184 -10.30 -13.23 -6.87
CA VAL A 184 -9.49 -12.28 -7.67
C VAL A 184 -8.01 -12.66 -7.66
N CYS A 185 -7.48 -13.17 -6.54
CA CYS A 185 -6.11 -13.64 -6.44
C CYS A 185 -5.84 -14.86 -7.33
N ASN A 186 -6.82 -15.76 -7.47
CA ASN A 186 -6.67 -17.03 -8.18
C ASN A 186 -7.11 -16.94 -9.65
N GLU A 187 -8.33 -16.48 -9.89
CA GLU A 187 -8.98 -16.46 -11.20
C GLU A 187 -8.56 -15.26 -12.06
N VAL A 188 -8.20 -14.11 -11.46
CA VAL A 188 -7.78 -12.92 -12.22
C VAL A 188 -6.27 -12.77 -12.24
N ARG A 189 -5.63 -12.78 -11.05
CA ARG A 189 -4.18 -12.58 -10.93
C ARG A 189 -3.36 -13.84 -11.17
N GLY A 190 -3.91 -15.02 -10.86
CA GLY A 190 -3.20 -16.30 -10.97
C GLY A 190 -2.12 -16.54 -9.90
N SER A 191 -2.06 -15.71 -8.86
CA SER A 191 -1.02 -15.79 -7.82
C SER A 191 -1.23 -16.98 -6.87
N GLY A 192 -2.48 -17.28 -6.50
CA GLY A 192 -2.73 -18.40 -5.58
C GLY A 192 -2.39 -18.09 -4.10
N ALA A 193 -2.10 -16.83 -3.75
CA ALA A 193 -1.58 -16.50 -2.42
C ALA A 193 -2.62 -16.56 -1.28
N ILE A 194 -3.92 -16.44 -1.60
CA ILE A 194 -5.01 -16.39 -0.62
C ILE A 194 -5.98 -17.53 -0.91
N ALA A 195 -6.39 -18.25 0.13
CA ALA A 195 -7.31 -19.39 0.04
C ALA A 195 -8.31 -19.41 1.21
N PHE A 196 -9.30 -20.29 1.10
CA PHE A 196 -10.10 -20.71 2.25
C PHE A 196 -9.36 -21.80 3.01
N LEU A 197 -9.16 -21.60 4.31
CA LEU A 197 -8.65 -22.59 5.24
C LEU A 197 -9.81 -23.23 6.01
N TYR A 198 -9.60 -24.48 6.44
CA TYR A 198 -10.56 -25.28 7.21
C TYR A 198 -11.91 -25.48 6.49
N ARG A 199 -12.92 -25.98 7.23
CA ARG A 199 -14.27 -26.27 6.74
C ARG A 199 -15.31 -26.03 7.84
N GLY A 200 -16.56 -25.81 7.44
CA GLY A 200 -17.68 -25.63 8.36
C GLY A 200 -17.56 -24.30 9.13
N PRO A 201 -17.95 -24.26 10.41
CA PRO A 201 -17.88 -23.03 11.23
C PRO A 201 -16.47 -22.45 11.43
N ASN A 202 -15.42 -23.26 11.22
CA ASN A 202 -14.03 -22.81 11.37
C ASN A 202 -13.43 -22.28 10.05
N THR A 203 -14.23 -22.20 8.98
CA THR A 203 -13.75 -21.70 7.69
C THR A 203 -13.22 -20.28 7.87
N ARG A 204 -12.07 -19.96 7.27
CA ARG A 204 -11.58 -18.58 7.21
C ARG A 204 -10.78 -18.32 5.96
N VAL A 205 -10.73 -17.07 5.54
CA VAL A 205 -9.83 -16.64 4.47
C VAL A 205 -8.47 -16.33 5.08
N SER A 206 -7.39 -16.87 4.50
CA SER A 206 -6.02 -16.54 4.89
C SER A 206 -5.02 -16.95 3.79
N THR A 207 -3.74 -16.75 4.03
CA THR A 207 -2.64 -17.30 3.24
C THR A 207 -2.36 -18.76 3.64
N ALA A 208 -1.50 -19.46 2.89
CA ALA A 208 -1.09 -20.81 3.28
C ALA A 208 -0.38 -20.80 4.63
N TYR A 209 -0.84 -21.65 5.56
CA TYR A 209 -0.34 -21.76 6.94
C TYR A 209 -0.44 -20.46 7.77
N ASP A 210 -1.32 -19.53 7.38
CA ASP A 210 -1.49 -18.23 8.03
C ASP A 210 -0.18 -17.39 8.09
N LEU A 211 0.72 -17.60 7.14
CA LEU A 211 1.95 -16.82 6.99
C LEU A 211 1.68 -15.40 6.47
N LEU A 212 2.67 -14.51 6.55
CA LEU A 212 2.53 -13.18 5.95
C LEU A 212 2.42 -13.29 4.42
N HIS A 213 1.79 -12.29 3.77
CA HIS A 213 1.77 -12.23 2.31
C HIS A 213 3.18 -12.16 1.73
N LEU A 214 4.11 -11.56 2.48
CA LEU A 214 5.54 -11.51 2.15
C LEU A 214 6.20 -12.90 2.09
N ASP A 215 5.73 -13.85 2.91
CA ASP A 215 6.28 -15.20 3.00
C ASP A 215 5.75 -16.13 1.92
N VAL A 216 4.58 -15.83 1.36
CA VAL A 216 3.95 -16.58 0.26
C VAL A 216 4.17 -15.90 -1.09
N ASN A 217 3.67 -16.52 -2.17
CA ASN A 217 3.83 -16.02 -3.53
C ASN A 217 2.91 -14.82 -3.87
N CYS A 218 2.77 -13.84 -2.96
CA CYS A 218 1.99 -12.63 -3.17
C CYS A 218 2.80 -11.55 -3.89
N GLN A 219 2.20 -10.91 -4.89
CA GLN A 219 2.82 -9.82 -5.66
C GLN A 219 2.50 -8.42 -5.12
N PHE A 220 1.70 -8.32 -4.05
CA PHE A 220 1.19 -7.04 -3.52
C PHE A 220 0.49 -6.18 -4.57
N CYS A 221 -0.28 -6.79 -5.47
CA CYS A 221 -1.00 -6.07 -6.53
C CYS A 221 -2.21 -5.26 -6.03
N GLY A 222 -2.65 -5.49 -4.78
CA GLY A 222 -3.79 -4.79 -4.16
C GLY A 222 -5.17 -5.23 -4.62
N ALA A 223 -5.28 -6.15 -5.59
CA ALA A 223 -6.59 -6.58 -6.11
C ALA A 223 -7.53 -7.14 -5.03
N CYS A 224 -6.98 -7.80 -4.00
CA CYS A 224 -7.75 -8.29 -2.85
C CYS A 224 -8.28 -7.15 -1.95
N VAL A 225 -7.52 -6.06 -1.82
CA VAL A 225 -7.93 -4.84 -1.10
C VAL A 225 -9.05 -4.15 -1.88
N ASP A 226 -8.89 -3.97 -3.18
CA ASP A 226 -9.81 -3.21 -4.03
C ASP A 226 -11.17 -3.90 -4.25
N ILE A 227 -11.25 -5.22 -4.06
CA ILE A 227 -12.50 -6.00 -4.21
C ILE A 227 -13.19 -6.31 -2.87
N CYS A 228 -12.56 -5.99 -1.73
CA CYS A 228 -13.06 -6.38 -0.42
C CYS A 228 -14.31 -5.56 -0.03
N PRO A 229 -15.49 -6.18 0.18
CA PRO A 229 -16.71 -5.45 0.47
C PRO A 229 -16.77 -4.89 1.91
N THR A 230 -15.95 -5.42 2.82
CA THR A 230 -15.99 -5.09 4.26
C THR A 230 -14.73 -4.40 4.78
N GLY A 231 -13.66 -4.34 3.98
CA GLY A 231 -12.39 -3.69 4.39
C GLY A 231 -11.51 -4.55 5.28
N VAL A 232 -11.65 -5.88 5.22
CA VAL A 232 -10.75 -6.84 5.91
C VAL A 232 -9.29 -6.56 5.56
N MET A 233 -8.98 -6.50 4.28
CA MET A 233 -7.68 -6.09 3.78
C MET A 233 -7.80 -4.62 3.39
N SER A 234 -6.95 -3.79 3.98
CA SER A 234 -6.97 -2.36 3.73
C SER A 234 -5.56 -1.86 3.47
N SER A 235 -5.43 -0.84 2.62
CA SER A 235 -4.18 -0.10 2.44
C SER A 235 -3.82 0.62 3.74
N LYS A 236 -2.54 0.55 4.14
CA LYS A 236 -1.98 1.32 5.27
C LYS A 236 -2.25 2.82 5.13
N ASN A 237 -2.39 3.31 3.89
CA ASN A 237 -2.65 4.72 3.60
C ASN A 237 -4.13 5.11 3.68
N MET A 238 -5.06 4.16 3.48
CA MET A 238 -6.50 4.43 3.39
C MET A 238 -7.08 5.08 4.65
N LYS A 239 -6.47 4.86 5.82
CA LYS A 239 -6.90 5.48 7.09
C LYS A 239 -6.69 7.00 7.13
N TRP A 240 -5.85 7.55 6.26
CA TRP A 240 -5.51 8.97 6.21
C TRP A 240 -6.29 9.77 5.15
N VAL A 241 -6.95 9.07 4.22
CA VAL A 241 -7.82 9.63 3.17
C VAL A 241 -9.09 10.21 3.81
N LYS A 242 -9.38 11.50 3.64
CA LYS A 242 -10.59 12.17 4.15
C LYS A 242 -11.75 12.03 3.14
N LYS A 243 -12.99 12.16 3.61
CA LYS A 243 -14.19 12.04 2.73
C LYS A 243 -14.32 13.20 1.73
N THR A 244 -13.70 14.34 2.02
CA THR A 244 -13.67 15.54 1.15
C THR A 244 -12.51 15.53 0.16
N ASP A 245 -11.86 14.39 -0.05
CA ASP A 245 -10.67 14.30 -0.90
C ASP A 245 -10.98 14.55 -2.36
N ASN A 246 -10.05 15.24 -3.04
CA ASN A 246 -10.14 15.46 -4.47
C ASN A 246 -9.74 14.15 -5.18
N CYS A 247 -10.69 13.57 -5.91
CA CYS A 247 -10.45 12.42 -6.76
C CYS A 247 -10.17 12.87 -8.20
N THR A 248 -9.00 12.54 -8.73
CA THR A 248 -8.62 12.85 -10.10
C THR A 248 -8.34 11.56 -10.88
N ILE A 249 -8.97 11.41 -12.04
CA ILE A 249 -8.68 10.30 -12.96
C ILE A 249 -7.43 10.63 -13.75
N SER A 250 -6.44 9.74 -13.71
CA SER A 250 -5.21 9.90 -14.45
C SER A 250 -4.55 8.54 -14.75
N ILE A 251 -3.28 8.52 -15.15
CA ILE A 251 -2.53 7.31 -15.51
C ILE A 251 -1.24 7.20 -14.71
N CYS A 252 -0.67 6.00 -14.68
CA CYS A 252 0.65 5.72 -14.12
C CYS A 252 1.75 5.87 -15.18
N GLY A 253 2.80 6.63 -14.84
CA GLY A 253 3.94 6.91 -15.71
C GLY A 253 5.17 6.02 -15.54
N PHE A 254 5.14 5.01 -14.66
CA PHE A 254 6.36 4.27 -14.29
C PHE A 254 6.82 3.22 -15.32
N CYS A 255 5.92 2.60 -16.07
CA CYS A 255 6.26 1.67 -17.15
C CYS A 255 5.35 1.84 -18.36
N SER A 256 5.72 1.24 -19.49
CA SER A 256 5.09 1.51 -20.79
C SER A 256 3.69 0.95 -20.98
N VAL A 257 3.08 0.37 -19.95
CA VAL A 257 1.68 -0.07 -20.00
C VAL A 257 0.74 1.14 -19.96
N GLY A 258 0.99 2.11 -19.07
CA GLY A 258 0.12 3.26 -18.86
C GLY A 258 -1.24 2.89 -18.25
N CYS A 259 -1.25 2.23 -17.09
CA CYS A 259 -2.47 1.88 -16.37
C CYS A 259 -3.21 3.13 -15.87
N GLY A 260 -4.55 3.12 -15.88
CA GLY A 260 -5.38 4.19 -15.31
C GLY A 260 -5.66 4.03 -13.82
N PHE A 261 -5.71 5.15 -13.11
CA PHE A 261 -5.92 5.25 -11.67
C PHE A 261 -6.84 6.42 -11.31
N ASP A 262 -7.61 6.21 -10.24
CA ASP A 262 -8.29 7.23 -9.47
C ASP A 262 -7.34 7.63 -8.32
N TYR A 263 -6.78 8.83 -8.41
CA TYR A 263 -5.86 9.38 -7.42
C TYR A 263 -6.62 10.26 -6.42
N TYR A 264 -6.50 9.92 -5.14
CA TYR A 264 -7.14 10.65 -4.05
C TYR A 264 -6.09 11.50 -3.32
N SER A 265 -6.32 12.80 -3.26
CA SER A 265 -5.45 13.75 -2.56
C SER A 265 -6.16 14.46 -1.41
N THR A 266 -5.39 14.68 -0.34
CA THR A 266 -5.81 15.37 0.89
C THR A 266 -4.75 16.39 1.25
N ASP A 267 -5.14 17.60 1.64
CA ASP A 267 -4.22 18.67 2.05
C ASP A 267 -3.06 18.81 1.03
N GLU A 268 -3.40 18.77 -0.26
CA GLU A 268 -2.50 18.88 -1.41
C GLU A 268 -1.50 17.74 -1.64
N LYS A 269 -1.53 16.68 -0.82
CA LYS A 269 -0.69 15.48 -0.97
C LYS A 269 -1.45 14.32 -1.57
N LEU A 270 -0.77 13.50 -2.37
CA LEU A 270 -1.34 12.26 -2.89
C LEU A 270 -1.43 11.22 -1.77
N MET A 271 -2.61 10.74 -1.43
CA MET A 271 -2.80 9.81 -0.32
C MET A 271 -3.01 8.37 -0.79
N GLU A 272 -3.76 8.16 -1.88
CA GLU A 272 -4.13 6.83 -2.34
C GLU A 272 -4.22 6.75 -3.87
N SER A 273 -3.97 5.55 -4.41
CA SER A 273 -4.03 5.26 -5.84
C SER A 273 -4.87 4.01 -6.07
N ILE A 274 -6.10 4.16 -6.57
CA ILE A 274 -7.03 3.04 -6.81
C ILE A 274 -7.11 2.77 -8.32
N PRO A 275 -6.96 1.53 -8.80
CA PRO A 275 -7.02 1.27 -10.25
C PRO A 275 -8.41 1.57 -10.81
N ASN A 276 -8.46 2.40 -11.84
CA ASN A 276 -9.72 2.80 -12.47
C ASN A 276 -10.31 1.63 -13.28
N LYS A 277 -11.56 1.27 -13.00
CA LYS A 277 -12.26 0.13 -13.63
C LYS A 277 -12.60 0.37 -15.10
N GLU A 278 -12.87 1.62 -15.47
CA GLU A 278 -13.26 2.04 -16.81
C GLU A 278 -12.07 2.21 -17.77
N ASN A 279 -10.84 2.28 -17.24
CA ASN A 279 -9.68 2.48 -18.06
C ASN A 279 -9.45 1.27 -19.00
N PRO A 280 -9.34 1.50 -20.32
CA PRO A 280 -9.28 0.43 -21.30
C PRO A 280 -7.95 -0.33 -21.31
N VAL A 281 -6.92 0.13 -20.60
CA VAL A 281 -5.61 -0.54 -20.55
C VAL A 281 -5.58 -1.59 -19.46
N ASN A 282 -6.06 -1.28 -18.25
CA ASN A 282 -5.91 -2.14 -17.07
C ASN A 282 -7.22 -2.65 -16.46
N LYS A 283 -8.39 -2.08 -16.81
CA LYS A 283 -9.71 -2.56 -16.37
C LYS A 283 -9.79 -2.85 -14.86
N GLY A 284 -9.35 -1.88 -14.04
CA GLY A 284 -9.37 -2.02 -12.58
C GLY A 284 -8.30 -2.94 -11.98
N GLN A 285 -7.26 -3.30 -12.74
CA GLN A 285 -6.09 -4.06 -12.24
C GLN A 285 -4.86 -3.17 -12.09
N ALA A 286 -3.97 -3.49 -11.16
CA ALA A 286 -2.73 -2.75 -10.95
C ALA A 286 -1.55 -3.68 -10.61
N CYS A 287 -0.35 -3.10 -10.59
CA CYS A 287 0.82 -3.67 -9.94
C CYS A 287 1.13 -2.93 -8.64
N VAL A 288 1.99 -3.49 -7.79
CA VAL A 288 2.43 -2.87 -6.53
C VAL A 288 2.96 -1.44 -6.72
N ILE A 289 3.69 -1.20 -7.83
CA ILE A 289 4.29 0.10 -8.14
C ILE A 289 3.21 1.18 -8.29
N GLY A 290 2.24 0.98 -9.19
CA GLY A 290 1.18 1.96 -9.42
C GLY A 290 0.20 2.05 -8.25
N ARG A 291 -0.12 0.93 -7.60
CA ARG A 291 -1.13 0.84 -6.54
C ARG A 291 -0.67 1.44 -5.21
N PHE A 292 0.57 1.15 -4.79
CA PHE A 292 1.03 1.45 -3.44
C PHE A 292 2.31 2.29 -3.38
N CYS A 293 3.19 2.19 -4.38
CA CYS A 293 4.45 2.95 -4.38
C CYS A 293 4.27 4.39 -4.86
N THR A 294 3.21 4.71 -5.62
CA THR A 294 2.98 6.07 -6.13
C THR A 294 2.89 7.09 -5.00
N PRO A 295 1.99 6.99 -4.00
CA PRO A 295 1.90 8.00 -2.94
C PRO A 295 3.22 8.27 -2.17
N PRO A 296 3.94 7.26 -1.64
CA PRO A 296 5.19 7.51 -0.92
C PRO A 296 6.33 8.03 -1.82
N PHE A 297 6.37 7.63 -3.10
CA PHE A 297 7.36 8.17 -4.03
C PHE A 297 7.13 9.65 -4.31
N ILE A 298 5.88 10.07 -4.57
CA ILE A 298 5.57 11.47 -4.86
C ILE A 298 5.80 12.35 -3.63
N ASN A 299 5.37 11.89 -2.46
CA ASN A 299 5.53 12.61 -1.19
C ASN A 299 6.90 12.42 -0.52
N GLY A 300 7.91 11.96 -1.26
CA GLY A 300 9.24 11.68 -0.72
C GLY A 300 9.84 12.86 0.04
N LEU A 301 10.51 12.57 1.17
CA LEU A 301 11.08 13.61 2.03
C LEU A 301 12.30 14.32 1.41
N GLU A 302 12.99 13.63 0.51
CA GLU A 302 14.21 14.10 -0.17
C GLU A 302 13.93 14.90 -1.46
N ARG A 303 12.66 15.25 -1.72
CA ARG A 303 12.26 16.01 -2.92
C ARG A 303 12.98 17.36 -2.98
N LEU A 304 13.50 17.71 -4.15
CA LEU A 304 14.08 19.02 -4.41
C LEU A 304 12.99 20.09 -4.39
N LYS A 305 13.25 21.19 -3.69
CA LYS A 305 12.29 22.29 -3.48
C LYS A 305 12.67 23.54 -4.24
N ASP A 306 13.95 23.88 -4.25
CA ASP A 306 14.47 25.16 -4.76
C ASP A 306 15.52 24.93 -5.86
N PRO A 307 15.63 25.83 -6.85
CA PRO A 307 16.75 25.86 -7.77
C PRO A 307 18.08 25.96 -7.00
N LEU A 308 19.10 25.22 -7.45
CA LEU A 308 20.43 25.26 -6.84
C LEU A 308 21.46 25.72 -7.86
N ILE A 309 22.39 26.59 -7.44
CA ILE A 309 23.52 27.04 -8.26
C ILE A 309 24.82 26.72 -7.53
N ARG A 310 25.85 26.29 -8.27
CA ARG A 310 27.16 26.02 -7.68
C ARG A 310 27.91 27.31 -7.36
N LYS A 311 28.28 27.51 -6.10
CA LYS A 311 29.18 28.57 -5.62
C LYS A 311 30.22 27.97 -4.68
N ASN A 312 31.50 28.30 -4.86
CA ASN A 312 32.61 27.81 -4.03
C ASN A 312 32.61 26.27 -3.83
N ASN A 313 32.32 25.51 -4.90
CA ASN A 313 32.14 24.06 -4.92
C ASN A 313 30.88 23.49 -4.25
N ASP A 314 30.02 24.31 -3.64
CA ASP A 314 28.77 23.85 -3.02
C ASP A 314 27.55 24.25 -3.85
N LEU A 315 26.52 23.41 -3.88
CA LEU A 315 25.21 23.74 -4.47
C LEU A 315 24.37 24.46 -3.40
N VAL A 316 23.99 25.71 -3.69
CA VAL A 316 23.23 26.56 -2.76
C VAL A 316 21.88 26.95 -3.36
N PRO A 317 20.80 27.03 -2.55
CA PRO A 317 19.49 27.48 -3.01
C PRO A 317 19.50 28.91 -3.58
N TYR A 318 18.80 29.11 -4.70
CA TYR A 318 18.71 30.36 -5.46
C TYR A 318 17.30 30.58 -6.02
N THR A 319 17.01 31.81 -6.46
CA THR A 319 15.73 32.11 -7.11
C THR A 319 15.68 31.58 -8.55
N TRP A 320 14.47 31.39 -9.07
CA TRP A 320 14.27 30.96 -10.46
C TRP A 320 14.84 31.96 -11.47
N ASP A 321 14.68 33.26 -11.25
CA ASP A 321 15.16 34.30 -12.17
C ASP A 321 16.70 34.31 -12.26
N GLU A 322 17.38 34.15 -11.13
CA GLU A 322 18.83 34.03 -11.07
C GLU A 322 19.32 32.73 -11.73
N ALA A 323 18.61 31.61 -11.53
CA ALA A 323 18.93 30.34 -12.17
C ALA A 323 18.78 30.42 -13.69
N TYR A 324 17.67 30.98 -14.20
CA TYR A 324 17.47 31.17 -15.64
C TYR A 324 18.48 32.15 -16.25
N THR A 325 18.79 33.24 -15.55
CA THR A 325 19.81 34.20 -16.00
C THR A 325 21.18 33.53 -16.09
N THR A 326 21.59 32.78 -15.07
CA THR A 326 22.85 32.04 -15.06
C THR A 326 22.92 31.04 -16.22
N ILE A 327 21.85 30.27 -16.45
CA ILE A 327 21.80 29.31 -17.57
C ILE A 327 21.88 30.04 -18.92
N SER A 328 21.11 31.13 -19.09
CA SER A 328 21.07 31.91 -20.33
C SER A 328 22.43 32.52 -20.68
N GLU A 329 23.08 33.15 -19.70
CA GLU A 329 24.39 33.79 -19.88
C GLU A 329 25.50 32.78 -20.15
N GLU A 330 25.51 31.63 -19.46
CA GLU A 330 26.51 30.60 -19.69
C GLU A 330 26.31 29.88 -21.02
N LEU A 331 25.07 29.51 -21.40
CA LEU A 331 24.82 28.82 -22.66
C LEU A 331 25.18 29.69 -23.88
N LYS A 332 25.03 31.02 -23.80
CA LYS A 332 25.42 31.96 -24.87
C LYS A 332 26.92 31.96 -25.18
N LYS A 333 27.77 31.43 -24.29
CA LYS A 333 29.23 31.35 -24.48
C LYS A 333 29.67 30.18 -25.35
N TYR A 334 28.78 29.23 -25.62
CA TYR A 334 29.09 28.01 -26.37
C TYR A 334 28.50 28.06 -27.77
N SER A 335 29.16 27.43 -28.74
CA SER A 335 28.58 27.27 -30.08
C SER A 335 27.48 26.19 -30.07
N PRO A 336 26.53 26.21 -31.03
CA PRO A 336 25.45 25.22 -31.05
C PRO A 336 25.92 23.75 -31.09
N GLU A 337 27.07 23.47 -31.70
CA GLU A 337 27.68 22.13 -31.78
C GLU A 337 28.33 21.68 -30.47
N GLU A 338 28.60 22.61 -29.55
CA GLU A 338 29.19 22.35 -28.23
C GLU A 338 28.14 22.09 -27.15
N ILE A 339 26.88 22.39 -27.44
CA ILE A 339 25.73 22.18 -26.55
C ILE A 339 25.11 20.82 -26.89
N ALA A 340 24.70 20.07 -25.88
CA ALA A 340 23.90 18.86 -26.04
C ALA A 340 22.76 18.77 -25.03
N ILE A 341 21.70 18.05 -25.37
CA ILE A 341 20.51 17.89 -24.52
C ILE A 341 20.15 16.40 -24.43
N LEU A 342 20.05 15.89 -23.21
CA LEU A 342 19.50 14.57 -22.92
C LEU A 342 18.01 14.71 -22.59
N VAL A 343 17.17 14.17 -23.47
CA VAL A 343 15.72 14.15 -23.34
C VAL A 343 15.30 12.89 -22.57
N SER A 344 14.60 13.08 -21.46
CA SER A 344 14.07 11.98 -20.65
C SER A 344 12.88 11.33 -21.31
N ARG A 345 12.84 10.00 -21.23
CA ARG A 345 11.71 9.16 -21.68
C ARG A 345 10.50 9.24 -20.75
N ASP A 346 10.61 9.97 -19.64
CA ASP A 346 9.56 10.21 -18.66
C ASP A 346 8.87 11.59 -18.82
N LEU A 347 9.34 12.42 -19.77
CA LEU A 347 8.70 13.69 -20.11
C LEU A 347 7.35 13.45 -20.77
N SER A 348 6.40 14.38 -20.58
CA SER A 348 5.16 14.39 -21.37
C SER A 348 5.47 14.67 -22.83
N ASN A 349 4.55 14.29 -23.73
CA ASN A 349 4.71 14.57 -25.15
C ASN A 349 4.85 16.08 -25.41
N GLU A 350 4.11 16.89 -24.67
CA GLU A 350 4.12 18.36 -24.74
C GLU A 350 5.45 18.92 -24.23
N SER A 351 5.91 18.44 -23.07
CA SER A 351 7.16 18.90 -22.46
C SER A 351 8.37 18.51 -23.32
N ALA A 352 8.37 17.30 -23.88
CA ALA A 352 9.37 16.86 -24.85
C ALA A 352 9.34 17.74 -26.11
N TYR A 353 8.15 18.03 -26.66
CA TYR A 353 8.00 18.91 -27.83
C TYR A 353 8.59 20.30 -27.60
N ILE A 354 8.29 20.92 -26.47
CA ILE A 354 8.83 22.25 -26.12
C ILE A 354 10.35 22.20 -25.89
N LEU A 355 10.87 21.12 -25.28
CA LEU A 355 12.31 20.95 -25.15
C LEU A 355 13.03 20.83 -26.51
N TYR A 356 12.44 20.08 -27.46
CA TYR A 356 12.96 20.03 -28.83
C TYR A 356 12.89 21.40 -29.51
N LYS A 357 11.81 22.15 -29.29
CA LYS A 357 11.64 23.51 -29.84
C LYS A 357 12.71 24.44 -29.28
N LEU A 358 12.94 24.43 -27.97
CA LEU A 358 14.03 25.14 -27.30
C LEU A 358 15.39 24.78 -27.92
N ALA A 359 15.65 23.48 -28.09
CA ALA A 359 16.91 22.99 -28.66
C ALA A 359 17.16 23.50 -30.09
N LYS A 360 16.15 23.44 -30.96
CA LYS A 360 16.30 23.70 -32.40
C LYS A 360 16.12 25.16 -32.77
N LYS A 361 15.17 25.87 -32.15
CA LYS A 361 14.86 27.26 -32.49
C LYS A 361 15.77 28.24 -31.75
N VAL A 362 15.97 28.01 -30.46
CA VAL A 362 16.67 28.94 -29.58
C VAL A 362 18.16 28.58 -29.50
N LEU A 363 18.48 27.36 -29.09
CA LEU A 363 19.88 26.92 -28.93
C LEU A 363 20.54 26.50 -30.26
N LYS A 364 19.73 26.25 -31.30
CA LYS A 364 20.14 25.83 -32.65
C LYS A 364 21.05 24.59 -32.67
N THR A 365 20.91 23.71 -31.67
CA THR A 365 21.72 22.51 -31.54
C THR A 365 21.01 21.28 -32.12
N ASP A 366 21.78 20.44 -32.81
CA ASP A 366 21.34 19.13 -33.28
C ASP A 366 21.77 17.99 -32.36
N ASN A 367 22.52 18.26 -31.28
CA ASN A 367 23.02 17.24 -30.36
C ASN A 367 21.96 16.87 -29.31
N ILE A 368 20.79 16.44 -29.77
CA ILE A 368 19.68 16.00 -28.93
C ILE A 368 19.65 14.48 -28.94
N PHE A 369 19.53 13.84 -27.78
CA PHE A 369 19.56 12.38 -27.69
C PHE A 369 18.74 11.84 -26.51
N THR A 370 18.44 10.54 -26.57
CA THR A 370 17.79 9.74 -25.50
C THR A 370 18.67 8.52 -25.17
N ILE A 371 18.45 7.86 -24.04
CA ILE A 371 19.27 6.72 -23.57
C ILE A 371 18.50 5.39 -23.53
N TYR A 372 19.25 4.27 -23.51
CA TYR A 372 18.83 2.86 -23.43
C TYR A 372 17.90 2.37 -24.56
N ASP A 373 16.62 2.70 -24.50
CA ASP A 373 15.59 2.17 -25.41
C ASP A 373 15.51 2.95 -26.73
N GLY A 374 16.07 4.17 -26.77
CA GLY A 374 16.06 5.03 -27.96
C GLY A 374 16.66 4.35 -29.19
N ASP A 375 17.86 3.79 -29.06
CA ASP A 375 18.55 3.07 -30.14
C ASP A 375 17.73 1.87 -30.65
N THR A 376 16.99 1.21 -29.75
CA THR A 376 16.12 0.07 -30.11
C THR A 376 14.90 0.53 -30.91
N ILE A 377 14.24 1.61 -30.50
CA ILE A 377 13.09 2.17 -31.22
C ILE A 377 13.53 2.67 -32.60
N GLU A 378 14.68 3.35 -32.67
CA GLU A 378 15.27 3.80 -33.93
C GLU A 378 15.52 2.62 -34.88
N THR A 379 16.10 1.53 -34.38
CA THR A 379 16.31 0.30 -35.14
C THR A 379 14.98 -0.27 -35.64
N LEU A 380 13.97 -0.37 -34.78
CA LEU A 380 12.64 -0.86 -35.14
C LEU A 380 11.99 0.00 -36.24
N CYS A 381 11.93 1.33 -36.05
CA CYS A 381 11.35 2.25 -37.01
C CYS A 381 12.11 2.26 -38.34
N SER A 382 13.45 2.16 -38.31
CA SER A 382 14.28 2.06 -39.51
C SER A 382 13.96 0.80 -40.30
N LEU A 383 13.87 -0.36 -39.63
CA LEU A 383 13.53 -1.62 -40.27
C LEU A 383 12.09 -1.64 -40.80
N LEU A 384 11.12 -1.11 -40.06
CA LEU A 384 9.73 -0.97 -40.52
C LEU A 384 9.64 -0.15 -41.82
N ASN A 385 10.31 1.01 -41.86
CA ASN A 385 10.33 1.86 -43.04
C ASN A 385 11.02 1.17 -44.23
N LYS A 386 12.19 0.55 -43.99
CA LYS A 386 13.00 -0.10 -45.03
C LYS A 386 12.34 -1.34 -45.61
N HIS A 387 11.78 -2.20 -44.75
CA HIS A 387 11.31 -3.53 -45.15
C HIS A 387 9.82 -3.61 -45.42
N LEU A 388 8.99 -2.83 -44.71
CA LEU A 388 7.53 -2.88 -44.85
C LEU A 388 6.93 -1.59 -45.43
N ASN A 389 7.71 -0.50 -45.54
CA ASN A 389 7.24 0.82 -45.97
C ASN A 389 6.05 1.33 -45.14
N VAL A 390 6.09 1.02 -43.85
CA VAL A 390 5.15 1.48 -42.83
C VAL A 390 5.92 2.15 -41.70
N ASN A 391 5.27 3.07 -41.01
CA ASN A 391 5.89 3.76 -39.89
C ASN A 391 5.73 2.94 -38.59
N LEU A 392 4.61 2.22 -38.47
CA LEU A 392 4.17 1.53 -37.25
C LEU A 392 3.34 0.30 -37.58
N LEU A 393 3.25 -0.59 -36.60
CA LEU A 393 2.39 -1.77 -36.65
C LEU A 393 1.20 -1.61 -35.69
N PRO A 394 -0.04 -1.94 -36.12
CA PRO A 394 -1.19 -1.90 -35.25
C PRO A 394 -1.05 -2.94 -34.11
N ARG A 395 -1.33 -2.51 -32.89
CA ARG A 395 -1.22 -3.34 -31.68
C ARG A 395 -2.19 -2.86 -30.59
N SER A 396 -2.60 -3.79 -29.73
CA SER A 396 -3.60 -3.61 -28.67
C SER A 396 -3.39 -4.64 -27.56
N PHE A 397 -3.31 -4.22 -26.30
CA PHE A 397 -3.25 -5.15 -25.18
C PHE A 397 -4.53 -5.99 -25.03
N GLN A 398 -5.67 -5.47 -25.50
CA GLN A 398 -6.96 -6.16 -25.44
C GLN A 398 -7.07 -7.37 -26.39
N ASP A 399 -6.16 -7.48 -27.36
CA ASP A 399 -6.12 -8.61 -28.28
C ASP A 399 -5.25 -9.77 -27.75
N ILE A 400 -4.40 -9.52 -26.72
CA ILE A 400 -3.56 -10.56 -26.09
C ILE A 400 -4.41 -11.76 -25.61
N PRO A 401 -5.52 -11.57 -24.87
CA PRO A 401 -6.35 -12.70 -24.41
C PRO A 401 -6.94 -13.57 -25.52
N ASN A 402 -7.02 -13.05 -26.76
CA ASN A 402 -7.58 -13.77 -27.91
C ASN A 402 -6.51 -14.49 -28.74
N SER A 403 -5.24 -14.41 -28.31
CA SER A 403 -4.12 -15.07 -29.00
C SER A 403 -4.17 -16.58 -28.77
N LYS A 404 -3.83 -17.34 -29.80
CA LYS A 404 -3.72 -18.81 -29.72
C LYS A 404 -2.31 -19.27 -29.36
N TRP A 405 -1.34 -18.41 -29.60
CA TRP A 405 0.01 -18.57 -29.08
C TRP A 405 0.62 -17.23 -28.74
N ILE A 406 1.54 -17.22 -27.78
CA ILE A 406 2.25 -16.04 -27.31
C ILE A 406 3.74 -16.35 -27.22
N LEU A 407 4.56 -15.50 -27.81
CA LEU A 407 6.02 -15.57 -27.73
C LEU A 407 6.55 -14.44 -26.84
N LEU A 408 7.19 -14.79 -25.73
CA LEU A 408 7.86 -13.87 -24.82
C LEU A 408 9.35 -13.86 -25.15
N ILE A 409 9.88 -12.73 -25.62
CA ILE A 409 11.29 -12.61 -26.03
C ILE A 409 12.03 -11.70 -25.07
N ASN A 410 13.01 -12.26 -24.35
CA ASN A 410 13.78 -11.58 -23.30
C ASN A 410 12.85 -10.81 -22.36
N SER A 411 11.73 -11.44 -21.95
CA SER A 411 10.64 -10.75 -21.25
C SER A 411 10.20 -11.47 -20.00
N ASN A 412 10.49 -10.86 -18.85
CA ASN A 412 9.94 -11.23 -17.56
C ASN A 412 8.75 -10.33 -17.22
N ILE A 413 7.58 -10.64 -17.78
CA ILE A 413 6.37 -9.80 -17.63
C ILE A 413 5.90 -9.68 -16.18
N GLU A 414 6.13 -10.71 -15.36
CA GLU A 414 5.72 -10.71 -13.96
C GLU A 414 6.39 -9.59 -13.16
N ASP A 415 7.67 -9.32 -13.41
CA ASP A 415 8.38 -8.23 -12.74
C ASP A 415 8.38 -6.94 -13.55
N SER A 416 8.51 -7.02 -14.88
CA SER A 416 8.65 -5.84 -15.75
C SER A 416 7.34 -5.10 -16.02
N HIS A 417 6.29 -5.84 -16.34
CA HIS A 417 5.00 -5.29 -16.75
C HIS A 417 3.87 -6.09 -16.08
N PRO A 418 3.80 -6.11 -14.74
CA PRO A 418 3.03 -7.11 -13.97
C PRO A 418 1.53 -7.08 -14.22
N MET A 419 1.02 -6.01 -14.83
CA MET A 419 -0.37 -5.91 -15.27
C MET A 419 -0.64 -6.86 -16.45
N LEU A 420 0.27 -6.95 -17.43
CA LEU A 420 0.08 -7.78 -18.62
C LEU A 420 0.03 -9.28 -18.31
N GLN A 421 0.52 -9.71 -17.13
CA GLN A 421 0.32 -11.07 -16.63
C GLN A 421 -1.18 -11.46 -16.57
N VAL A 422 -2.07 -10.51 -16.26
CA VAL A 422 -3.53 -10.76 -16.26
C VAL A 422 -4.01 -11.13 -17.66
N TYR A 423 -3.46 -10.50 -18.71
CA TYR A 423 -3.80 -10.83 -20.09
C TYR A 423 -3.18 -12.14 -20.57
N LEU A 424 -1.96 -12.45 -20.13
CA LEU A 424 -1.37 -13.78 -20.37
C LEU A 424 -2.19 -14.89 -19.73
N LYS A 425 -2.62 -14.70 -18.48
CA LYS A 425 -3.49 -15.66 -17.80
C LYS A 425 -4.81 -15.86 -18.54
N LYS A 426 -5.47 -14.77 -18.96
CA LYS A 426 -6.70 -14.88 -19.76
C LYS A 426 -6.47 -15.58 -21.10
N ALA A 427 -5.35 -15.33 -21.77
CA ALA A 427 -4.98 -16.07 -22.98
C ALA A 427 -4.80 -17.56 -22.68
N LYS A 428 -4.14 -17.90 -21.56
CA LYS A 428 -3.93 -19.28 -21.11
C LYS A 428 -5.25 -19.98 -20.80
N ASP A 429 -6.18 -19.30 -20.13
CA ASP A 429 -7.53 -19.81 -19.86
C ASP A 429 -8.33 -20.01 -21.17
N ASN A 430 -8.00 -19.28 -22.24
CA ASN A 430 -8.50 -19.46 -23.60
C ASN A 430 -7.68 -20.48 -24.44
N SER A 431 -6.89 -21.33 -23.78
CA SER A 431 -6.04 -22.37 -24.35
C SER A 431 -4.91 -21.88 -25.25
N ALA A 432 -4.33 -20.70 -24.96
CA ALA A 432 -3.14 -20.24 -25.66
C ALA A 432 -1.88 -21.01 -25.24
N THR A 433 -1.00 -21.30 -26.22
CA THR A 433 0.35 -21.83 -25.97
C THR A 433 1.32 -20.67 -25.73
N ILE A 434 2.00 -20.63 -24.58
CA ILE A 434 2.92 -19.55 -24.20
C ILE A 434 4.36 -20.06 -24.19
N VAL A 435 5.23 -19.44 -24.97
CA VAL A 435 6.64 -19.82 -25.09
C VAL A 435 7.54 -18.65 -24.72
N SER A 436 8.53 -18.91 -23.88
CA SER A 436 9.52 -17.92 -23.45
C SER A 436 10.87 -18.23 -24.07
N LEU A 437 11.45 -17.26 -24.76
CA LEU A 437 12.78 -17.33 -25.35
C LEU A 437 13.69 -16.30 -24.68
N ASN A 438 14.81 -16.74 -24.11
CA ASN A 438 15.70 -15.84 -23.38
C ASN A 438 17.18 -16.07 -23.69
N THR A 439 17.93 -14.98 -23.84
CA THR A 439 19.37 -14.97 -24.15
C THR A 439 20.29 -15.07 -22.91
N GLY A 440 19.74 -15.55 -21.79
CA GLY A 440 20.40 -15.71 -20.48
C GLY A 440 19.48 -16.43 -19.50
N ASP A 441 19.76 -16.34 -18.19
CA ASP A 441 18.85 -16.83 -17.13
C ASP A 441 17.91 -15.70 -16.65
N PRO A 442 16.69 -15.58 -17.20
CA PRO A 442 15.65 -14.83 -16.52
C PRO A 442 15.17 -15.64 -15.31
N GLU A 443 15.26 -15.06 -14.12
CA GLU A 443 14.66 -15.67 -12.95
C GLU A 443 13.14 -15.40 -12.94
N PHE A 444 12.37 -16.19 -13.68
CA PHE A 444 10.91 -16.19 -13.49
C PHE A 444 10.56 -16.78 -12.11
N THR A 445 9.69 -16.11 -11.39
CA THR A 445 9.06 -16.62 -10.16
C THR A 445 8.05 -17.73 -10.49
N SER A 446 7.53 -18.42 -9.46
CA SER A 446 6.65 -19.57 -9.64
C SER A 446 5.32 -19.26 -10.34
N THR A 447 4.85 -18.01 -10.34
CA THR A 447 3.53 -17.67 -10.88
C THR A 447 3.49 -17.76 -12.39
N ILE A 448 4.33 -16.98 -13.08
CA ILE A 448 4.37 -16.97 -14.54
C ILE A 448 4.94 -18.27 -15.11
N LYS A 449 5.81 -18.96 -14.38
CA LYS A 449 6.26 -20.33 -14.74
C LYS A 449 5.11 -21.32 -14.92
N ARG A 450 4.00 -21.17 -14.18
CA ARG A 450 2.80 -22.01 -14.37
C ARG A 450 1.99 -21.67 -15.63
N LEU A 451 2.22 -20.49 -16.21
CA LEU A 451 1.56 -20.05 -17.44
C LEU A 451 2.37 -20.39 -18.69
N ILE A 452 3.70 -20.45 -18.57
CA ILE A 452 4.64 -20.77 -19.65
C ILE A 452 4.62 -22.28 -19.92
N ASP A 453 4.39 -22.67 -21.17
CA ASP A 453 4.42 -24.06 -21.61
C ASP A 453 5.85 -24.52 -21.92
N TYR A 454 6.64 -23.64 -22.55
CA TYR A 454 8.02 -23.91 -22.94
C TYR A 454 8.92 -22.73 -22.59
N GLU A 455 9.96 -22.99 -21.79
CA GLU A 455 10.99 -22.01 -21.41
C GLU A 455 12.32 -22.42 -22.05
N LEU A 456 12.82 -21.60 -22.98
CA LEU A 456 14.02 -21.88 -23.75
C LEU A 456 15.11 -20.85 -23.41
N HIS A 457 16.21 -21.34 -22.86
CA HIS A 457 17.45 -20.58 -22.68
C HIS A 457 18.35 -20.82 -23.89
N LEU A 458 18.50 -19.80 -24.72
CA LEU A 458 19.15 -19.88 -26.03
C LEU A 458 20.35 -18.94 -26.09
N THR A 459 21.37 -19.29 -26.88
CA THR A 459 22.32 -18.26 -27.31
C THR A 459 21.64 -17.25 -28.23
N LYS A 460 22.31 -16.13 -28.52
CA LYS A 460 21.81 -15.13 -29.46
C LYS A 460 21.55 -15.74 -30.84
N GLU A 461 22.51 -16.51 -31.33
CA GLU A 461 22.45 -17.23 -32.61
C GLU A 461 21.32 -18.26 -32.59
N GLU A 462 21.18 -19.04 -31.51
CA GLU A 462 20.11 -20.01 -31.34
C GLU A 462 18.71 -19.37 -31.33
N MET A 463 18.54 -18.20 -30.71
CA MET A 463 17.26 -17.48 -30.68
C MET A 463 16.85 -17.01 -32.09
N VAL A 464 17.78 -16.41 -32.83
CA VAL A 464 17.51 -15.98 -34.21
C VAL A 464 17.25 -17.21 -35.09
N ALA A 465 18.00 -18.29 -34.90
CA ALA A 465 17.77 -19.57 -35.59
C ALA A 465 16.38 -20.16 -35.32
N PHE A 466 15.89 -20.09 -34.08
CA PHE A 466 14.55 -20.54 -33.71
C PHE A 466 13.46 -19.77 -34.47
N ILE A 467 13.59 -18.45 -34.56
CA ILE A 467 12.64 -17.60 -35.30
C ILE A 467 12.70 -17.88 -36.81
N ILE A 468 13.91 -18.06 -37.36
CA ILE A 468 14.11 -18.45 -38.76
C ILE A 468 13.43 -19.80 -39.06
N LEU A 469 13.47 -20.76 -38.14
CA LEU A 469 12.79 -22.04 -38.33
C LEU A 469 11.26 -21.89 -38.39
N ILE A 470 10.67 -21.01 -37.57
CA ILE A 470 9.24 -20.66 -37.68
C ILE A 470 8.95 -20.07 -39.07
N ALA A 471 9.80 -19.15 -39.56
CA ALA A 471 9.66 -18.55 -40.88
C ALA A 471 9.74 -19.60 -42.01
N LYS A 472 10.72 -20.52 -41.93
CA LYS A 472 10.91 -21.65 -42.88
C LYS A 472 9.66 -22.51 -43.00
N ASN A 473 9.01 -22.83 -41.89
CA ASN A 473 7.79 -23.64 -41.90
C ASN A 473 6.55 -22.86 -42.38
N LEU A 474 6.42 -21.57 -42.05
CA LEU A 474 5.33 -20.72 -42.55
C LEU A 474 5.35 -20.57 -44.08
N ILE A 475 6.53 -20.47 -44.69
CA ILE A 475 6.69 -20.35 -46.15
C ILE A 475 6.20 -21.60 -46.88
N LYS A 476 6.49 -22.80 -46.35
CA LYS A 476 6.04 -24.07 -46.96
C LYS A 476 4.52 -24.13 -47.15
N ILE A 477 3.76 -23.51 -46.25
CA ILE A 477 2.28 -23.55 -46.27
C ILE A 477 1.66 -22.47 -47.16
N LYS A 478 2.28 -21.27 -47.26
CA LYS A 478 1.64 -20.08 -47.87
C LYS A 478 2.33 -19.56 -49.15
N ASN A 479 3.10 -20.43 -49.83
CA ASN A 479 4.06 -20.11 -50.89
C ASN A 479 3.49 -19.28 -52.08
N ALA A 480 2.26 -19.51 -52.52
CA ALA A 480 1.77 -18.96 -53.80
C ALA A 480 1.66 -17.41 -53.87
N GLN A 481 1.37 -16.71 -52.77
CA GLN A 481 1.14 -15.26 -52.77
C GLN A 481 2.38 -14.43 -52.37
N LEU A 482 3.36 -15.07 -51.72
CA LEU A 482 4.58 -14.42 -51.22
C LEU A 482 5.64 -14.19 -52.31
N LYS A 483 5.53 -14.88 -53.45
CA LYS A 483 6.41 -14.71 -54.63
C LYS A 483 6.45 -13.29 -55.20
N SER A 484 5.49 -12.44 -54.84
CA SER A 484 5.42 -11.03 -55.27
C SER A 484 6.33 -10.08 -54.47
N ILE A 485 6.99 -10.56 -53.41
CA ILE A 485 7.91 -9.78 -52.56
C ILE A 485 9.28 -9.66 -53.25
N LYS A 486 9.89 -8.47 -53.19
CA LYS A 486 11.06 -8.08 -54.00
C LYS A 486 12.25 -9.05 -53.92
N ASN A 487 12.55 -9.57 -52.73
CA ASN A 487 13.69 -10.46 -52.46
C ASN A 487 13.26 -11.87 -52.01
N PHE A 488 12.08 -12.34 -52.43
CA PHE A 488 11.56 -13.65 -52.03
C PHE A 488 12.52 -14.80 -52.36
N ASN A 489 13.09 -14.84 -53.56
CA ASN A 489 13.97 -15.94 -53.98
C ASN A 489 15.26 -16.01 -53.16
N GLU A 490 15.86 -14.85 -52.85
CA GLU A 490 17.06 -14.73 -52.01
C GLU A 490 16.76 -15.21 -50.59
N PHE A 491 15.65 -14.75 -50.00
CA PHE A 491 15.22 -15.20 -48.67
C PHE A 491 14.90 -16.69 -48.62
N ASN A 492 14.23 -17.24 -49.66
CA ASN A 492 13.91 -18.65 -49.72
C ASN A 492 15.17 -19.53 -49.82
N SER A 493 16.16 -19.11 -50.63
CA SER A 493 17.46 -19.80 -50.68
C SER A 493 18.13 -19.80 -49.31
N LEU A 494 18.16 -18.65 -48.62
CA LEU A 494 18.71 -18.56 -47.27
C LEU A 494 18.04 -19.54 -46.31
N LEU A 495 16.71 -19.68 -46.37
CA LEU A 495 15.98 -20.62 -45.51
C LEU A 495 16.24 -22.08 -45.85
N GLU A 496 16.40 -22.43 -47.12
CA GLU A 496 16.74 -23.78 -47.57
C GLU A 496 18.16 -24.16 -47.11
N ASP A 497 19.12 -23.25 -47.30
CA ASP A 497 20.52 -23.43 -46.92
C ASP A 497 20.79 -23.32 -45.41
N PHE A 498 19.86 -22.73 -44.65
CA PHE A 498 20.02 -22.53 -43.21
C PHE A 498 20.02 -23.85 -42.43
N ILE A 499 21.18 -24.16 -41.84
CA ILE A 499 21.38 -25.31 -40.97
C ILE A 499 20.87 -24.97 -39.57
N VAL A 500 19.82 -25.65 -39.14
CA VAL A 500 19.21 -25.48 -37.81
C VAL A 500 20.10 -26.13 -36.75
N PRO A 501 20.44 -25.43 -35.64
CA PRO A 501 21.16 -26.04 -34.53
C PRO A 501 20.41 -27.23 -33.93
N LYS A 502 21.12 -28.32 -33.56
CA LYS A 502 20.51 -29.56 -33.03
C LYS A 502 19.56 -29.33 -31.86
N LYS A 503 19.88 -28.40 -30.96
CA LYS A 503 19.05 -28.04 -29.80
C LYS A 503 17.68 -27.50 -30.20
N ILE A 504 17.59 -26.81 -31.34
CA ILE A 504 16.35 -26.22 -31.87
C ILE A 504 15.48 -27.27 -32.56
N LEU A 505 16.08 -28.28 -33.19
CA LEU A 505 15.35 -29.38 -33.86
C LEU A 505 14.43 -30.15 -32.89
N ASN A 506 14.79 -30.22 -31.61
CA ASN A 506 13.96 -30.86 -30.58
C ASN A 506 12.60 -30.15 -30.33
N TYR A 507 12.40 -28.96 -30.88
CA TYR A 507 11.19 -28.15 -30.70
C TYR A 507 10.37 -27.96 -31.98
N GLU A 508 10.62 -28.77 -33.03
CA GLU A 508 9.85 -28.69 -34.29
C GLU A 508 8.34 -28.90 -34.10
N SER A 509 7.93 -29.73 -33.13
CA SER A 509 6.52 -29.93 -32.77
C SER A 509 5.85 -28.64 -32.27
N VAL A 510 6.51 -27.91 -31.35
CA VAL A 510 6.04 -26.62 -30.82
C VAL A 510 5.89 -25.58 -31.93
N ILE A 511 6.84 -25.56 -32.86
CA ILE A 511 6.80 -24.65 -34.01
C ILE A 511 5.65 -25.00 -34.95
N SER A 512 5.32 -26.29 -35.09
CA SER A 512 4.20 -26.74 -35.92
C SER A 512 2.85 -26.29 -35.31
N ASP A 513 2.70 -26.37 -33.99
CA ASP A 513 1.51 -25.88 -33.27
C ASP A 513 1.26 -24.37 -33.47
N PHE A 514 2.31 -23.55 -33.53
CA PHE A 514 2.18 -22.11 -33.80
C PHE A 514 1.60 -21.81 -35.19
N ILE A 515 1.86 -22.71 -36.13
CA ILE A 515 1.53 -22.52 -37.54
C ILE A 515 0.10 -22.95 -37.84
N GLU A 516 -0.39 -23.99 -37.17
CA GLU A 516 -1.75 -24.51 -37.32
C GLU A 516 -2.80 -23.61 -36.64
N ASN A 517 -2.44 -22.89 -35.57
CA ASN A 517 -3.41 -22.30 -34.64
C ASN A 517 -3.77 -20.80 -34.82
N GLY A 518 -3.56 -20.17 -35.96
CA GLY A 518 -4.14 -18.82 -36.20
C GLY A 518 -3.43 -17.65 -35.47
N LYS A 519 -4.20 -16.69 -34.92
CA LYS A 519 -3.71 -15.37 -34.41
C LYS A 519 -2.69 -15.52 -33.27
N GLY A 520 -1.55 -14.83 -33.37
CA GLY A 520 -0.47 -14.88 -32.37
C GLY A 520 -0.05 -13.51 -31.84
N THR A 521 0.62 -13.48 -30.69
CA THR A 521 1.21 -12.27 -30.12
C THR A 521 2.68 -12.49 -29.79
N ILE A 522 3.53 -11.52 -30.16
CA ILE A 522 4.93 -11.44 -29.76
C ILE A 522 5.08 -10.28 -28.78
N LEU A 523 5.53 -10.58 -27.56
CA LEU A 523 5.88 -9.61 -26.53
C LEU A 523 7.39 -9.57 -26.38
N PHE A 524 7.96 -8.40 -26.55
CA PHE A 524 9.39 -8.22 -26.72
C PHE A 524 9.94 -7.14 -25.79
N SER A 525 10.99 -7.45 -25.03
CA SER A 525 11.60 -6.48 -24.10
C SER A 525 13.10 -6.71 -23.90
N HIS A 526 13.75 -5.79 -23.17
CA HIS A 526 15.12 -5.93 -22.63
C HIS A 526 16.23 -6.21 -23.65
N ILE A 527 16.14 -5.61 -24.83
CA ILE A 527 17.19 -5.73 -25.85
C ILE A 527 18.11 -4.52 -25.97
N ALA A 528 17.78 -3.39 -25.34
CA ALA A 528 18.62 -2.19 -25.28
C ALA A 528 20.13 -2.49 -25.02
N PRO A 529 20.51 -3.35 -24.05
CA PRO A 529 21.93 -3.65 -23.79
C PRO A 529 22.60 -4.55 -24.84
N LEU A 530 21.84 -5.11 -25.79
CA LEU A 530 22.36 -6.10 -26.74
C LEU A 530 23.08 -5.43 -27.92
N PRO A 531 24.04 -6.13 -28.57
CA PRO A 531 24.78 -5.59 -29.72
C PRO A 531 23.84 -5.12 -30.85
N ASP A 532 24.19 -4.04 -31.55
CA ASP A 532 23.33 -3.45 -32.58
C ASP A 532 23.00 -4.43 -33.71
N ASP A 533 24.00 -5.17 -34.20
CA ASP A 533 23.81 -6.19 -35.24
C ASP A 533 22.81 -7.27 -34.80
N TYR A 534 22.88 -7.67 -33.52
CA TYR A 534 21.93 -8.62 -32.95
C TYR A 534 20.52 -8.04 -32.82
N LYS A 535 20.39 -6.78 -32.37
CA LYS A 535 19.09 -6.10 -32.29
C LYS A 535 18.44 -5.99 -33.66
N ALA A 536 19.22 -5.60 -34.67
CA ALA A 536 18.76 -5.52 -36.06
C ALA A 536 18.32 -6.89 -36.58
N ASP A 537 19.15 -7.92 -36.39
CA ASP A 537 18.83 -9.28 -36.83
C ASP A 537 17.57 -9.83 -36.15
N LEU A 538 17.49 -9.72 -34.82
CA LEU A 538 16.34 -10.19 -34.04
C LEU A 538 15.04 -9.46 -34.44
N ILE A 539 15.05 -8.13 -34.51
CA ILE A 539 13.86 -7.36 -34.91
C ILE A 539 13.50 -7.70 -36.37
N GLY A 540 14.48 -7.76 -37.26
CA GLY A 540 14.29 -8.08 -38.67
C GLY A 540 13.57 -9.41 -38.89
N VAL A 541 14.08 -10.50 -38.29
CA VAL A 541 13.44 -11.83 -38.44
C VAL A 541 12.05 -11.89 -37.79
N LEU A 542 11.78 -11.10 -36.74
CA LEU A 542 10.45 -11.01 -36.15
C LEU A 542 9.47 -10.26 -37.07
N LEU A 543 9.93 -9.22 -37.76
CA LEU A 543 9.12 -8.53 -38.78
C LEU A 543 8.81 -9.46 -39.96
N ASP A 544 9.73 -10.34 -40.34
CA ASP A 544 9.48 -11.36 -41.36
C ASP A 544 8.31 -12.28 -40.98
N LEU A 545 8.17 -12.68 -39.71
CA LEU A 545 7.01 -13.45 -39.26
C LEU A 545 5.68 -12.69 -39.47
N ILE A 546 5.68 -11.37 -39.29
CA ILE A 546 4.49 -10.53 -39.51
C ILE A 546 4.13 -10.50 -40.98
N ILE A 547 5.13 -10.40 -41.87
CA ILE A 547 4.97 -10.48 -43.31
C ILE A 547 4.37 -11.85 -43.71
N LEU A 548 4.95 -12.95 -43.20
CA LEU A 548 4.52 -14.31 -43.50
C LEU A 548 3.13 -14.65 -42.97
N SER A 549 2.74 -14.06 -41.84
CA SER A 549 1.44 -14.28 -41.22
C SER A 549 0.32 -13.40 -41.77
N LYS A 550 0.62 -12.42 -42.64
CA LYS A 550 -0.30 -11.39 -43.14
C LYS A 550 -1.04 -10.63 -42.02
N ASN A 551 -0.29 -10.12 -41.04
CA ASN A 551 -0.84 -9.39 -39.88
C ASN A 551 -1.71 -10.21 -38.91
N ASN A 552 -1.67 -11.55 -38.99
CA ASN A 552 -2.26 -12.38 -37.94
C ASN A 552 -1.41 -12.41 -36.65
N ILE A 553 -0.18 -11.92 -36.72
CA ILE A 553 0.73 -11.78 -35.58
C ILE A 553 0.78 -10.32 -35.16
N GLN A 554 0.50 -10.08 -33.87
CA GLN A 554 0.71 -8.79 -33.26
C GLN A 554 2.11 -8.71 -32.64
N PHE A 555 2.80 -7.59 -32.85
CA PHE A 555 4.12 -7.32 -32.27
C PHE A 555 4.03 -6.15 -31.28
N ILE A 556 4.31 -6.43 -30.00
CA ILE A 556 4.28 -5.43 -28.92
C ILE A 556 5.65 -5.32 -28.26
N PRO A 557 6.39 -4.24 -28.50
CA PRO A 557 7.57 -3.91 -27.71
C PRO A 557 7.16 -3.33 -26.36
N LEU A 558 7.77 -3.82 -25.28
CA LEU A 558 7.55 -3.38 -23.92
C LEU A 558 8.75 -2.55 -23.45
N TRP A 559 8.53 -1.26 -23.26
CA TRP A 559 9.58 -0.27 -22.93
C TRP A 559 9.73 -0.12 -21.43
N ARG A 560 10.94 0.26 -20.96
CA ARG A 560 11.18 0.41 -19.52
C ARG A 560 10.47 1.61 -18.89
N ARG A 561 10.13 2.65 -19.67
CA ARG A 561 9.55 3.92 -19.19
C ARG A 561 8.14 4.15 -19.69
N GLY A 562 7.38 4.95 -18.96
CA GLY A 562 5.98 5.27 -19.27
C GLY A 562 5.76 5.90 -20.63
N ASN A 563 6.68 6.77 -21.06
CA ASN A 563 6.51 7.56 -22.28
C ASN A 563 7.64 7.40 -23.31
N THR A 564 8.40 6.29 -23.28
CA THR A 564 9.49 6.06 -24.24
C THR A 564 9.02 6.23 -25.69
N GLU A 565 7.89 5.59 -26.03
CA GLU A 565 7.34 5.65 -27.39
C GLU A 565 6.90 7.10 -27.71
N GLY A 566 6.20 7.78 -26.80
CA GLY A 566 5.71 9.13 -27.04
C GLY A 566 6.83 10.14 -27.27
N VAL A 567 7.85 10.15 -26.41
CA VAL A 567 9.02 11.05 -26.54
C VAL A 567 9.76 10.85 -27.85
N PHE A 568 9.91 9.60 -28.30
CA PHE A 568 10.51 9.30 -29.60
C PHE A 568 9.63 9.78 -30.75
N GLN A 569 8.32 9.49 -30.67
CA GLN A 569 7.38 9.80 -31.74
C GLN A 569 7.09 11.28 -31.86
N THR A 570 7.21 12.08 -30.80
CA THR A 570 6.94 13.53 -30.81
C THR A 570 7.75 14.27 -31.89
N ASN A 571 9.03 13.94 -32.07
CA ASN A 571 9.89 14.55 -33.09
C ASN A 571 10.82 13.51 -33.74
N SER A 572 10.21 12.47 -34.34
CA SER A 572 10.78 11.21 -34.87
C SER A 572 12.11 11.25 -35.66
N TYR A 573 12.72 12.41 -35.92
CA TYR A 573 13.91 12.60 -36.76
C TYR A 573 14.94 13.61 -36.22
N ASP A 574 14.70 14.27 -35.10
CA ASP A 574 15.62 15.29 -34.57
C ASP A 574 16.67 14.75 -33.59
N ASN A 575 16.45 13.54 -33.06
CA ASN A 575 17.40 12.89 -32.18
C ASN A 575 18.58 12.32 -32.98
N GLN A 576 19.79 12.63 -32.54
CA GLN A 576 20.97 11.91 -32.98
C GLN A 576 21.08 10.58 -32.23
N PRO A 577 21.63 9.53 -32.88
CA PRO A 577 21.90 8.27 -32.21
C PRO A 577 22.74 8.50 -30.96
N PHE A 578 22.37 7.87 -29.84
CA PHE A 578 23.02 8.09 -28.54
C PHE A 578 24.55 7.96 -28.63
N LYS A 579 25.02 6.91 -29.33
CA LYS A 579 26.44 6.63 -29.53
C LYS A 579 27.18 7.73 -30.29
N SER A 580 26.51 8.47 -31.17
CA SER A 580 27.09 9.59 -31.90
C SER A 580 27.40 10.74 -30.95
N VAL A 581 26.41 11.16 -30.16
CA VAL A 581 26.59 12.26 -29.20
C VAL A 581 27.56 11.88 -28.09
N LEU A 582 27.53 10.62 -27.63
CA LEU A 582 28.47 10.10 -26.64
C LEU A 582 29.93 10.15 -27.13
N LYS A 583 30.21 9.90 -28.42
CA LYS A 583 31.54 10.11 -29.00
C LYS A 583 31.95 11.59 -28.96
N LYS A 584 31.01 12.51 -29.20
CA LYS A 584 31.26 13.97 -29.12
C LYS A 584 31.55 14.41 -27.68
N ILE A 585 30.83 13.87 -26.70
CA ILE A 585 31.10 14.08 -25.27
C ILE A 585 32.50 13.56 -24.91
N LYS A 586 32.82 12.30 -25.26
CA LYS A 586 34.13 11.70 -24.96
C LYS A 586 35.31 12.41 -25.62
N SER A 587 35.11 12.96 -26.83
CA SER A 587 36.14 13.74 -27.55
C SER A 587 36.24 15.19 -27.09
N GLY A 588 35.42 15.63 -26.11
CA GLY A 588 35.43 17.01 -25.62
C GLY A 588 34.84 18.04 -26.58
N LYS A 589 34.15 17.60 -27.64
CA LYS A 589 33.43 18.49 -28.57
C LYS A 589 32.18 19.09 -27.92
N VAL A 590 31.48 18.30 -27.11
CA VAL A 590 30.38 18.81 -26.27
C VAL A 590 30.98 19.34 -24.97
N LYS A 591 30.67 20.60 -24.65
CA LYS A 591 31.18 21.31 -23.46
C LYS A 591 30.05 21.75 -22.52
N ALA A 592 28.84 21.94 -23.03
CA ALA A 592 27.66 22.27 -22.26
C ALA A 592 26.58 21.18 -22.42
N LEU A 593 25.96 20.76 -21.33
CA LEU A 593 25.00 19.67 -21.32
C LEU A 593 23.78 20.00 -20.45
N TYR A 594 22.59 19.79 -21.01
CA TYR A 594 21.32 19.88 -20.28
C TYR A 594 20.74 18.49 -20.07
N LEU A 595 20.56 18.08 -18.81
CA LEU A 595 20.06 16.76 -18.43
C LEU A 595 18.65 16.83 -17.87
N THR A 596 17.74 16.03 -18.44
CA THR A 596 16.42 15.74 -17.85
C THR A 596 16.28 14.29 -17.36
N GLU A 597 17.31 13.46 -17.60
CA GLU A 597 17.47 12.09 -17.09
C GLU A 597 18.91 11.92 -16.59
N ARG A 598 19.14 10.97 -15.68
CA ARG A 598 20.46 10.70 -15.10
C ARG A 598 21.35 9.89 -16.05
N ILE A 599 22.64 10.22 -16.08
CA ILE A 599 23.68 9.41 -16.73
C ILE A 599 24.33 8.49 -15.69
N GLU A 600 24.36 7.17 -15.94
CA GLU A 600 24.97 6.19 -15.03
C GLU A 600 26.51 6.22 -15.07
N ASP A 601 27.12 6.39 -16.25
CA ASP A 601 28.58 6.52 -16.38
C ASP A 601 29.03 7.95 -16.08
N LEU A 602 29.29 8.22 -14.80
CA LEU A 602 29.75 9.51 -14.29
C LEU A 602 31.02 10.03 -14.96
N ASN A 603 31.84 9.16 -15.58
CA ASN A 603 33.04 9.61 -16.30
C ASN A 603 32.71 10.48 -17.51
N LEU A 604 31.50 10.34 -18.07
CA LEU A 604 31.04 11.17 -19.19
C LEU A 604 30.84 12.63 -18.78
N LEU A 605 30.60 12.90 -17.49
CA LEU A 605 30.33 14.24 -16.98
C LEU A 605 31.60 15.01 -16.62
N LYS A 606 32.72 14.32 -16.39
CA LYS A 606 33.99 14.94 -15.93
C LYS A 606 34.54 16.04 -16.86
N ASN A 607 34.29 15.90 -18.17
CA ASN A 607 34.81 16.83 -19.18
C ASN A 607 33.78 17.90 -19.58
N ILE A 608 32.57 17.86 -19.03
CA ILE A 608 31.54 18.87 -19.26
C ILE A 608 31.86 20.11 -18.43
N LYS A 609 31.94 21.27 -19.08
CA LYS A 609 32.28 22.55 -18.44
C LYS A 609 31.07 23.23 -17.80
N PHE A 610 29.90 23.06 -18.42
CA PHE A 610 28.64 23.60 -17.93
C PHE A 610 27.54 22.54 -17.98
N LEU A 611 27.02 22.16 -16.82
CA LEU A 611 26.03 21.11 -16.66
C LEU A 611 24.79 21.65 -15.94
N VAL A 612 23.65 21.57 -16.61
CA VAL A 612 22.33 21.84 -16.03
C VAL A 612 21.63 20.51 -15.80
N ILE A 613 21.12 20.29 -14.59
CA ILE A 613 20.37 19.08 -14.24
C ILE A 613 18.96 19.46 -13.80
N GLN A 614 17.96 18.89 -14.46
CA GLN A 614 16.55 19.03 -14.09
C GLN A 614 16.03 17.70 -13.57
N ASP A 615 15.88 17.60 -12.25
CA ASP A 615 15.57 16.37 -11.53
C ASP A 615 14.60 16.64 -10.38
N ILE A 616 14.16 15.57 -9.73
CA ILE A 616 13.12 15.56 -8.70
C ILE A 616 13.73 15.20 -7.34
N PHE A 617 14.81 14.41 -7.36
CA PHE A 617 15.56 13.98 -6.19
C PHE A 617 17.06 14.23 -6.37
N PRO A 618 17.82 14.40 -5.28
CA PRO A 618 19.27 14.41 -5.30
C PRO A 618 19.87 13.18 -5.99
N SER A 619 21.02 13.33 -6.64
CA SER A 619 21.73 12.22 -7.29
C SER A 619 23.24 12.44 -7.36
N ASP A 620 23.98 11.37 -7.62
CA ASP A 620 25.45 11.42 -7.81
C ASP A 620 25.87 12.34 -8.96
N ASN A 621 24.98 12.64 -9.92
CA ASN A 621 25.29 13.58 -10.99
C ASN A 621 25.47 15.01 -10.48
N PHE A 622 24.93 15.33 -9.29
CA PHE A 622 24.96 16.68 -8.73
C PHE A 622 26.38 17.13 -8.40
N GLN A 623 27.32 16.20 -8.21
CA GLN A 623 28.73 16.54 -8.01
C GLN A 623 29.33 17.33 -9.19
N PHE A 624 28.77 17.17 -10.40
CA PHE A 624 29.22 17.86 -11.62
C PHE A 624 28.30 19.02 -12.02
N ALA A 625 27.14 19.18 -11.39
CA ALA A 625 26.14 20.16 -11.80
C ALA A 625 26.61 21.59 -11.51
N ASN A 626 26.44 22.49 -12.46
CA ASN A 626 26.58 23.93 -12.25
C ASN A 626 25.24 24.54 -11.78
N VAL A 627 24.13 24.04 -12.33
CA VAL A 627 22.78 24.44 -11.96
C VAL A 627 21.89 23.20 -11.84
N VAL A 628 21.06 23.16 -10.80
CA VAL A 628 20.02 22.13 -10.60
C VAL A 628 18.66 22.81 -10.57
N LEU A 629 17.71 22.31 -11.36
CA LEU A 629 16.34 22.82 -11.43
C LEU A 629 15.36 21.78 -10.88
N PRO A 630 14.62 22.08 -9.79
CA PRO A 630 13.61 21.18 -9.25
C PRO A 630 12.40 21.11 -10.18
N THR A 631 12.03 19.90 -10.61
CA THR A 631 10.87 19.67 -11.47
C THR A 631 9.76 18.85 -10.80
N CYS A 632 8.59 18.89 -11.41
CA CYS A 632 7.41 18.11 -11.04
C CYS A 632 7.46 16.68 -11.61
N THR A 633 6.69 15.81 -10.98
CA THR A 633 6.33 14.48 -11.46
C THR A 633 5.10 14.54 -12.37
N PHE A 634 4.75 13.41 -13.01
CA PHE A 634 3.50 13.28 -13.77
C PHE A 634 2.23 13.38 -12.91
N ILE A 635 2.33 13.28 -11.58
CA ILE A 635 1.20 13.46 -10.66
C ILE A 635 0.93 14.94 -10.36
N GLU A 636 1.95 15.79 -10.45
CA GLU A 636 1.87 17.22 -10.11
C GLU A 636 1.68 18.10 -11.35
N SER A 637 1.58 17.47 -12.53
CA SER A 637 1.46 18.11 -13.83
C SER A 637 0.35 17.46 -14.66
N SER A 638 0.03 18.07 -15.80
CA SER A 638 -0.89 17.53 -16.79
C SER A 638 -0.19 17.42 -18.14
N GLY A 639 -0.66 16.52 -19.00
CA GLY A 639 -0.10 16.31 -20.33
C GLY A 639 -0.56 14.98 -20.92
N SER A 640 0.22 14.44 -21.86
CA SER A 640 -0.07 13.14 -22.44
C SER A 640 1.16 12.24 -22.52
N PHE A 641 0.90 10.92 -22.41
CA PHE A 641 1.85 9.85 -22.68
C PHE A 641 1.33 8.95 -23.80
N VAL A 642 2.26 8.26 -24.47
CA VAL A 642 1.98 7.20 -25.43
C VAL A 642 2.56 5.89 -24.92
N ASN A 643 1.67 4.94 -24.68
CA ASN A 643 2.04 3.64 -24.15
C ASN A 643 2.47 2.65 -25.26
N SER A 644 2.90 1.45 -24.86
CA SER A 644 3.34 0.39 -25.76
C SER A 644 2.24 -0.14 -26.70
N GLU A 645 0.95 0.16 -26.51
CA GLU A 645 -0.10 -0.16 -27.50
C GLU A 645 -0.45 1.00 -28.45
N LEU A 646 0.41 2.03 -28.49
CA LEU A 646 0.23 3.25 -29.31
C LEU A 646 -1.04 4.03 -28.92
N ARG A 647 -1.46 3.92 -27.65
CA ARG A 647 -2.57 4.73 -27.12
C ARG A 647 -2.00 6.00 -26.52
N ILE A 648 -2.46 7.13 -27.05
CA ILE A 648 -2.26 8.45 -26.44
C ILE A 648 -3.23 8.55 -25.27
N GLN A 649 -2.70 8.73 -24.07
CA GLN A 649 -3.47 8.85 -22.83
C GLN A 649 -3.13 10.17 -22.16
N GLN A 650 -4.16 10.94 -21.79
CA GLN A 650 -3.98 12.13 -21.00
C GLN A 650 -3.76 11.77 -19.53
N PHE A 651 -2.87 12.51 -18.87
CA PHE A 651 -2.71 12.51 -17.43
C PHE A 651 -3.00 13.91 -16.88
N ASN A 652 -3.44 13.97 -15.63
CA ASN A 652 -4.03 15.15 -15.02
C ASN A 652 -3.36 15.38 -13.67
N LYS A 653 -3.10 16.65 -13.36
CA LYS A 653 -2.57 17.07 -12.07
C LYS A 653 -3.48 16.58 -10.94
N SER A 654 -2.92 15.75 -10.06
CA SER A 654 -3.60 15.07 -8.95
C SER A 654 -3.03 15.45 -7.57
N ALA A 655 -1.88 16.13 -7.51
CA ALA A 655 -1.28 16.71 -6.29
C ALA A 655 -0.66 18.09 -6.58
N SER A 656 -0.38 18.87 -5.54
CA SER A 656 0.33 20.16 -5.68
C SER A 656 1.83 19.97 -5.86
N ASN A 657 2.48 21.02 -6.36
CA ASN A 657 3.93 21.07 -6.48
C ASN A 657 4.57 21.12 -5.08
N ILE A 658 5.78 20.57 -4.95
CA ILE A 658 6.53 20.58 -3.69
C ILE A 658 7.52 21.75 -3.70
N GLY A 659 7.43 22.62 -2.69
CA GLY A 659 8.27 23.81 -2.62
C GLY A 659 8.06 24.71 -3.83
N GLU A 660 9.16 25.23 -4.39
CA GLU A 660 9.17 26.06 -5.59
C GLU A 660 9.36 25.25 -6.88
N SER A 661 9.14 23.92 -6.86
CA SER A 661 9.29 23.11 -8.08
C SER A 661 8.28 23.52 -9.15
N ARG A 662 8.72 23.52 -10.41
CA ARG A 662 7.92 23.89 -11.58
C ARG A 662 7.70 22.71 -12.50
N THR A 663 6.67 22.76 -13.35
CA THR A 663 6.46 21.74 -14.37
C THR A 663 7.55 21.85 -15.44
N ASP A 664 7.90 20.73 -16.07
CA ASP A 664 8.91 20.73 -17.12
C ASP A 664 8.58 21.72 -18.24
N LEU A 665 7.32 21.73 -18.67
CA LEU A 665 6.80 22.65 -19.66
C LEU A 665 7.09 24.11 -19.30
N LYS A 666 6.78 24.51 -18.07
CA LYS A 666 6.99 25.88 -17.59
C LYS A 666 8.48 26.23 -17.59
N ILE A 667 9.33 25.31 -17.09
CA ILE A 667 10.78 25.49 -17.07
C ILE A 667 11.33 25.71 -18.47
N PHE A 668 10.94 24.90 -19.45
CA PHE A 668 11.45 25.01 -20.81
C PHE A 668 10.96 26.28 -21.52
N SER A 669 9.69 26.63 -21.38
CA SER A 669 9.15 27.86 -21.98
C SER A 669 9.80 29.11 -21.40
N GLU A 670 9.90 29.23 -20.07
CA GLU A 670 10.49 30.40 -19.43
C GLU A 670 11.99 30.52 -19.76
N LEU A 671 12.73 29.41 -19.76
CA LEU A 671 14.13 29.40 -20.17
C LEU A 671 14.32 29.81 -21.63
N ALA A 672 13.44 29.37 -22.53
CA ALA A 672 13.47 29.76 -23.95
C ALA A 672 13.37 31.29 -24.09
N LEU A 673 12.40 31.91 -23.39
CA LEU A 673 12.18 33.35 -23.42
C LEU A 673 13.31 34.14 -22.75
N GLN A 674 13.92 33.59 -21.69
CA GLN A 674 15.09 34.21 -21.05
C GLN A 674 16.33 34.20 -21.95
N ILE A 675 16.47 33.20 -22.82
CA ILE A 675 17.58 33.13 -23.77
C ILE A 675 17.33 34.06 -24.95
N ASP A 676 16.17 33.94 -25.58
CA ASP A 676 15.76 34.71 -26.76
C ASP A 676 14.24 35.01 -26.74
N ASN A 677 13.91 36.21 -26.27
CA ASN A 677 12.53 36.66 -26.15
C ASN A 677 11.84 36.95 -27.51
N SER A 678 12.56 36.92 -28.64
CA SER A 678 11.95 37.09 -29.95
C SER A 678 10.99 35.96 -30.34
N HIS A 679 11.10 34.81 -29.66
CA HIS A 679 10.25 33.63 -29.85
C HIS A 679 9.00 33.60 -28.96
N ILE A 680 8.56 34.71 -28.34
CA ILE A 680 7.42 34.72 -27.41
C ILE A 680 6.14 34.07 -27.95
N ALA A 681 5.78 34.39 -29.20
CA ALA A 681 4.61 33.81 -29.88
C ALA A 681 4.74 32.29 -30.14
N GLU A 682 5.95 31.73 -30.01
CA GLU A 682 6.21 30.31 -30.18
C GLU A 682 6.23 29.53 -28.85
N PHE A 683 6.25 30.18 -27.69
CA PHE A 683 6.39 29.49 -26.39
C PHE A 683 5.29 29.85 -25.36
N GLU A 684 4.46 30.85 -25.64
CA GLU A 684 3.24 31.10 -24.86
C GLU A 684 2.10 30.19 -25.31
N TYR A 685 1.66 29.32 -24.40
CA TYR A 685 0.51 28.43 -24.58
C TYR A 685 -0.45 28.59 -23.39
N ILE A 686 -1.75 28.54 -23.65
CA ILE A 686 -2.78 28.66 -22.61
C ILE A 686 -2.86 27.37 -21.80
N ASN A 687 -2.75 26.22 -22.46
CA ASN A 687 -2.85 24.91 -21.85
C ASN A 687 -2.11 23.83 -22.67
N VAL A 688 -2.02 22.64 -22.09
CA VAL A 688 -1.34 21.49 -22.72
C VAL A 688 -2.06 20.95 -23.96
N ASP A 689 -3.37 21.18 -24.09
CA ASP A 689 -4.13 20.72 -25.26
C ASP A 689 -3.78 21.51 -26.52
N GLU A 690 -3.45 22.80 -26.41
CA GLU A 690 -2.94 23.61 -27.53
C GLU A 690 -1.64 23.05 -28.08
N ILE A 691 -0.70 22.69 -27.19
CA ILE A 691 0.57 22.07 -27.58
C ILE A 691 0.32 20.72 -28.24
N LEU A 692 -0.54 19.90 -27.64
CA LEU A 692 -0.88 18.59 -28.21
C LEU A 692 -1.54 18.73 -29.59
N ASN A 693 -2.36 19.76 -29.82
CA ASN A 693 -2.95 20.04 -31.12
C ASN A 693 -1.89 20.49 -32.13
N GLU A 694 -0.93 21.33 -31.73
CA GLU A 694 0.21 21.69 -32.58
C GLU A 694 1.05 20.45 -32.96
N ILE A 695 1.28 19.53 -32.01
CA ILE A 695 1.94 18.24 -32.28
C ILE A 695 1.12 17.43 -33.28
N LYS A 696 -0.21 17.31 -33.10
CA LYS A 696 -1.10 16.60 -34.04
C LYS A 696 -1.04 17.19 -35.44
N ASP A 697 -0.93 18.51 -35.55
CA ASP A 697 -0.89 19.17 -36.84
C ASP A 697 0.39 18.88 -37.62
N LYS A 698 1.53 18.89 -36.92
CA LYS A 698 2.86 18.66 -37.49
C LYS A 698 3.21 17.18 -37.65
N ASN A 699 2.65 16.32 -36.80
CA ASN A 699 3.03 14.93 -36.71
C ASN A 699 1.83 14.01 -36.95
N LEU A 700 1.85 13.35 -38.12
CA LEU A 700 0.83 12.38 -38.54
C LEU A 700 0.62 11.25 -37.52
N TYR A 701 1.60 11.01 -36.64
CA TYR A 701 1.48 10.05 -35.54
C TYR A 701 0.31 10.38 -34.62
N PHE A 702 0.18 11.65 -34.23
CA PHE A 702 -0.75 12.09 -33.20
C PHE A 702 -2.15 12.38 -33.77
N LYS A 703 -2.26 12.59 -35.09
CA LYS A 703 -3.49 13.03 -35.78
C LYS A 703 -4.61 11.98 -35.77
N SER A 704 -4.32 10.71 -36.10
CA SER A 704 -5.31 9.61 -36.11
C SER A 704 -4.68 8.25 -36.48
N LYS A 705 -5.16 7.15 -35.86
CA LYS A 705 -4.80 5.78 -36.29
C LYS A 705 -5.21 5.49 -37.75
N LYS A 706 -6.23 6.17 -38.29
CA LYS A 706 -6.69 6.01 -39.69
C LYS A 706 -5.80 6.73 -40.71
N SER A 707 -5.02 7.73 -40.31
CA SER A 707 -4.13 8.50 -41.20
C SER A 707 -2.74 7.90 -41.37
N MET A 708 -2.41 6.83 -40.62
CA MET A 708 -1.14 6.13 -40.71
C MET A 708 -1.14 5.06 -41.80
N LYS A 709 0.00 4.87 -42.49
CA LYS A 709 0.26 3.65 -43.26
C LYS A 709 0.46 2.47 -42.31
N THR A 710 -0.63 1.84 -41.87
CA THR A 710 -0.60 0.66 -40.97
C THR A 710 -0.69 -0.66 -41.71
N ALA A 711 -0.93 -0.62 -43.02
CA ALA A 711 -1.02 -1.78 -43.89
C ALA A 711 0.08 -1.71 -44.94
N PHE A 712 0.93 -2.72 -45.00
CA PHE A 712 1.93 -2.87 -46.04
C PHE A 712 1.36 -3.60 -47.26
N SER A 713 1.88 -3.27 -48.45
CA SER A 713 1.62 -4.02 -49.67
C SER A 713 2.78 -4.96 -49.94
N LEU A 714 2.49 -6.22 -50.27
CA LEU A 714 3.51 -7.24 -50.56
C LEU A 714 4.49 -6.79 -51.65
N GLN A 715 4.03 -6.01 -52.63
CA GLN A 715 4.86 -5.48 -53.74
C GLN A 715 5.93 -4.47 -53.29
N LYS A 716 5.72 -3.81 -52.15
CA LYS A 716 6.65 -2.80 -51.58
C LYS A 716 7.36 -3.33 -50.34
N THR A 717 7.24 -4.62 -50.07
CA THR A 717 7.83 -5.29 -48.91
C THR A 717 9.10 -6.02 -49.32
N SER A 718 10.03 -6.20 -48.39
CA SER A 718 11.20 -7.07 -48.54
C SER A 718 11.48 -7.79 -47.22
N PHE A 719 11.89 -9.05 -47.30
CA PHE A 719 12.35 -9.81 -46.13
C PHE A 719 13.69 -9.30 -45.63
N TYR A 720 13.95 -9.49 -44.34
CA TYR A 720 15.24 -9.20 -43.73
C TYR A 720 16.22 -10.37 -43.92
N ILE A 721 17.51 -10.07 -44.15
CA ILE A 721 18.57 -11.06 -44.33
C ILE A 721 19.53 -10.96 -43.14
N PRO A 722 19.53 -11.92 -42.20
CA PRO A 722 20.33 -11.83 -40.98
C PRO A 722 21.81 -12.15 -41.20
N SER A 723 22.68 -11.48 -40.42
CA SER A 723 24.13 -11.65 -40.43
C SER A 723 24.62 -12.88 -39.66
N LEU A 724 23.86 -13.31 -38.63
CA LEU A 724 24.08 -14.51 -37.80
C LEU A 724 25.43 -14.59 -37.06
N LYS A 725 26.18 -13.48 -36.98
CA LYS A 725 27.47 -13.43 -36.28
C LYS A 725 27.46 -12.26 -35.30
N TYR A 726 27.50 -12.56 -34.00
CA TYR A 726 27.40 -11.54 -32.95
C TYR A 726 28.64 -11.53 -32.05
N PRO A 727 29.12 -10.35 -31.61
CA PRO A 727 30.16 -10.28 -30.60
C PRO A 727 29.67 -10.80 -29.24
N ALA A 728 30.58 -11.36 -28.45
CA ALA A 728 30.33 -11.72 -27.06
C ALA A 728 29.92 -10.46 -26.25
N LEU A 729 28.98 -10.63 -25.31
CA LEU A 729 28.62 -9.56 -24.37
C LEU A 729 29.82 -9.29 -23.45
N LYS A 730 30.26 -8.03 -23.36
CA LYS A 730 31.37 -7.62 -22.49
C LYS A 730 30.96 -7.42 -21.02
N THR A 731 29.66 -7.42 -20.71
CA THR A 731 29.13 -7.06 -19.39
C THR A 731 27.92 -7.92 -19.02
N SER A 732 27.82 -8.31 -17.75
CA SER A 732 26.61 -8.85 -17.14
C SER A 732 25.52 -7.76 -17.11
N TYR A 733 24.33 -8.06 -17.64
CA TYR A 733 23.22 -7.12 -17.71
C TYR A 733 22.29 -7.26 -16.50
N GLU A 734 21.78 -6.13 -15.98
CA GLU A 734 20.74 -6.13 -14.93
C GLU A 734 19.36 -6.40 -15.56
N PRO A 735 18.75 -7.57 -15.31
CA PRO A 735 17.41 -7.87 -15.80
C PRO A 735 16.42 -6.86 -15.22
N PHE A 736 15.46 -6.41 -16.02
CA PHE A 736 14.44 -5.50 -15.51
C PHE A 736 13.53 -6.27 -14.53
N ASN A 737 13.67 -5.93 -13.26
CA ASN A 737 12.98 -6.57 -12.16
C ASN A 737 12.31 -5.51 -11.28
N LEU A 738 11.67 -5.95 -10.19
CA LEU A 738 10.98 -5.06 -9.26
C LEU A 738 11.87 -3.93 -8.69
N GLY A 739 13.17 -4.17 -8.52
CA GLY A 739 14.15 -3.16 -8.09
C GLY A 739 14.71 -2.27 -9.20
N SER A 740 14.35 -2.54 -10.45
CA SER A 740 14.80 -1.77 -11.61
C SER A 740 13.82 -0.65 -12.00
N PHE A 741 12.63 -0.57 -11.38
CA PHE A 741 11.72 0.55 -11.62
C PHE A 741 12.32 1.85 -11.13
N ASN A 742 12.36 2.83 -12.02
CA ASN A 742 12.83 4.16 -11.73
C ASN A 742 11.92 5.21 -12.41
N TYR A 743 12.09 6.48 -12.04
CA TYR A 743 11.51 7.63 -12.72
C TYR A 743 12.59 8.71 -12.77
N ARG A 744 12.93 9.19 -13.97
CA ARG A 744 14.11 10.04 -14.25
C ARG A 744 15.45 9.48 -13.77
N GLY A 745 15.53 8.16 -13.63
CA GLY A 745 16.72 7.47 -13.11
C GLY A 745 16.72 7.27 -11.59
N GLU A 746 15.84 7.91 -10.82
CA GLU A 746 15.66 7.62 -9.38
C GLU A 746 14.94 6.29 -9.19
N LYS A 747 15.54 5.34 -8.45
CA LYS A 747 14.90 4.05 -8.17
C LYS A 747 13.74 4.25 -7.20
N ILE A 748 12.58 3.71 -7.54
CA ILE A 748 11.37 3.84 -6.69
C ILE A 748 11.63 3.22 -5.31
N SER A 749 12.39 2.12 -5.26
CA SER A 749 12.77 1.44 -4.01
C SER A 749 13.68 2.25 -3.09
N ASN A 750 14.33 3.31 -3.56
CA ASN A 750 15.08 4.21 -2.68
C ASN A 750 14.13 5.07 -1.84
N GLN A 751 13.00 5.46 -2.41
CA GLN A 751 12.02 6.37 -1.79
C GLN A 751 10.86 5.61 -1.10
N VAL A 752 10.72 4.31 -1.34
CA VAL A 752 9.63 3.48 -0.79
C VAL A 752 10.19 2.33 0.04
N ALA A 753 10.22 2.51 1.37
CA ALA A 753 10.78 1.56 2.33
C ALA A 753 10.16 0.17 2.23
N ASP A 754 8.82 0.07 2.16
CA ASP A 754 8.10 -1.19 2.02
C ASP A 754 8.53 -1.96 0.75
N LEU A 755 8.72 -1.26 -0.38
CA LEU A 755 9.19 -1.88 -1.62
C LEU A 755 10.63 -2.39 -1.48
N LYS A 756 11.50 -1.60 -0.85
CA LYS A 756 12.88 -1.99 -0.55
C LYS A 756 12.92 -3.22 0.35
N GLY A 757 12.05 -3.27 1.36
CA GLY A 757 11.85 -4.41 2.25
C GLY A 757 11.49 -5.69 1.48
N ILE A 758 10.50 -5.62 0.58
CA ILE A 758 10.10 -6.75 -0.28
C ILE A 758 11.28 -7.25 -1.12
N ILE A 759 12.02 -6.35 -1.77
CA ILE A 759 13.14 -6.71 -2.65
C ILE A 759 14.24 -7.40 -1.84
N ASN A 760 14.63 -6.81 -0.70
CA ASN A 760 15.68 -7.33 0.16
C ASN A 760 15.29 -8.68 0.76
N TYR A 761 14.08 -8.79 1.30
CA TYR A 761 13.56 -10.04 1.87
C TYR A 761 13.58 -11.18 0.84
N ARG A 762 13.06 -10.93 -0.38
CA ARG A 762 13.06 -11.94 -1.44
C ARG A 762 14.46 -12.34 -1.89
N LYS A 763 15.39 -11.38 -1.94
CA LYS A 763 16.80 -11.65 -2.27
C LYS A 763 17.48 -12.53 -1.21
N LEU A 764 17.27 -12.21 0.07
CA LEU A 764 17.80 -12.99 1.20
C LEU A 764 17.21 -14.41 1.22
N LYS A 765 15.90 -14.55 1.01
CA LYS A 765 15.19 -15.85 0.93
C LYS A 765 15.74 -16.71 -0.20
N LYS A 766 15.99 -16.13 -1.38
CA LYS A 766 16.61 -16.82 -2.52
C LYS A 766 18.05 -17.26 -2.26
N SER A 767 18.84 -16.44 -1.57
CA SER A 767 20.24 -16.76 -1.27
C SER A 767 20.43 -17.90 -0.26
N GLY A 768 19.34 -18.42 0.32
CA GLY A 768 19.39 -19.40 1.41
C GLY A 768 19.99 -18.84 2.71
N MET A 769 20.35 -17.54 2.73
CA MET A 769 20.82 -16.84 3.92
C MET A 769 19.69 -16.59 4.91
N LEU A 770 18.45 -16.46 4.41
CA LEU A 770 17.26 -16.75 5.19
C LEU A 770 17.11 -18.28 5.23
N LYS A 771 17.90 -18.93 6.09
CA LYS A 771 17.40 -20.15 6.70
C LYS A 771 16.10 -19.75 7.39
N LEU A 772 15.06 -20.58 7.30
CA LEU A 772 14.02 -20.58 8.32
C LEU A 772 14.73 -20.96 9.61
N GLU A 773 15.34 -19.97 10.25
CA GLU A 773 15.83 -20.08 11.60
C GLU A 773 14.57 -20.15 12.46
N GLU A 774 14.17 -21.38 12.77
CA GLU A 774 13.46 -21.68 14.03
C GLU A 774 14.34 -21.43 15.26
N GLU A 775 15.45 -20.69 15.12
CA GLU A 775 16.24 -20.21 16.23
C GLU A 775 15.74 -18.82 16.63
N LYS A 776 14.64 -18.81 17.42
CA LYS A 776 14.55 -17.82 18.48
C LYS A 776 15.82 -17.97 19.30
N ALA A 777 16.75 -17.04 19.18
CA ALA A 777 17.79 -16.89 20.17
C ALA A 777 17.10 -16.81 21.53
N GLU A 778 17.27 -17.84 22.37
CA GLU A 778 16.88 -17.80 23.78
C GLU A 778 17.73 -16.72 24.47
N LYS A 779 17.29 -15.46 24.35
CA LYS A 779 17.57 -14.45 25.36
C LYS A 779 16.71 -14.81 26.58
N PRO A 780 17.24 -14.75 27.81
CA PRO A 780 16.49 -15.11 29.01
C PRO A 780 15.42 -14.05 29.26
N GLY A 781 14.24 -14.22 28.67
CA GLY A 781 13.09 -13.38 28.96
C GLY A 781 12.38 -13.83 30.24
N PHE A 782 11.70 -12.90 30.91
CA PHE A 782 10.97 -13.22 32.14
C PHE A 782 9.70 -13.97 31.80
N ARG A 783 9.58 -15.22 32.24
CA ARG A 783 8.46 -16.09 31.87
C ARG A 783 7.15 -15.64 32.50
N VAL A 784 6.12 -15.50 31.67
CA VAL A 784 4.76 -15.20 32.08
C VAL A 784 4.08 -16.49 32.51
N LEU A 785 3.69 -16.56 33.78
CA LEU A 785 2.98 -17.70 34.37
C LEU A 785 1.46 -17.53 34.29
N LYS A 786 0.98 -16.29 34.29
CA LYS A 786 -0.44 -15.94 34.17
C LYS A 786 -0.56 -14.52 33.60
N ASN A 787 -1.52 -14.28 32.70
CA ASN A 787 -1.92 -12.96 32.24
C ASN A 787 -3.40 -13.03 31.85
N GLU A 788 -4.29 -12.97 32.84
CA GLU A 788 -5.72 -13.24 32.66
C GLU A 788 -6.55 -12.04 33.07
N GLU A 789 -7.61 -11.76 32.31
CA GLU A 789 -8.61 -10.77 32.67
C GLU A 789 -9.43 -11.31 33.85
N ILE A 790 -9.29 -10.70 35.02
CA ILE A 790 -9.93 -11.16 36.27
C ILE A 790 -11.29 -10.51 36.51
N ILE A 791 -11.46 -9.29 36.02
CA ILE A 791 -12.69 -8.51 35.97
C ILE A 791 -12.61 -7.62 34.72
N PRO A 792 -13.72 -7.08 34.20
CA PRO A 792 -13.70 -6.31 32.96
C PRO A 792 -12.63 -5.22 32.94
N ASN A 793 -11.76 -5.28 31.94
CA ASN A 793 -10.65 -4.35 31.69
C ASN A 793 -9.48 -4.39 32.69
N MET A 794 -9.40 -5.41 33.57
CA MET A 794 -8.33 -5.58 34.55
C MET A 794 -7.70 -6.97 34.46
N TYR A 795 -6.37 -6.99 34.44
CA TYR A 795 -5.59 -8.21 34.24
C TYR A 795 -4.72 -8.52 35.46
N GLU A 796 -4.58 -9.81 35.75
CA GLU A 796 -3.60 -10.34 36.69
C GLU A 796 -2.42 -10.94 35.93
N LEU A 797 -1.26 -10.30 36.07
CA LEU A 797 0.00 -10.72 35.47
C LEU A 797 0.92 -11.32 36.54
N ILE A 798 1.26 -12.60 36.40
CA ILE A 798 2.22 -13.30 37.25
C ILE A 798 3.45 -13.63 36.42
N ILE A 799 4.62 -13.18 36.88
CA ILE A 799 5.90 -13.31 36.17
C ILE A 799 6.91 -14.02 37.07
N GLU A 800 7.70 -14.90 36.48
CA GLU A 800 8.88 -15.50 37.12
C GLU A 800 10.04 -14.48 37.15
N ALA A 801 10.31 -13.93 38.34
CA ALA A 801 11.35 -12.93 38.57
C ALA A 801 11.99 -13.09 39.96
N PRO A 802 12.81 -14.13 40.19
CA PRO A 802 13.25 -14.52 41.54
C PRO A 802 14.03 -13.45 42.30
N LEU A 803 14.92 -12.73 41.59
CA LEU A 803 15.72 -11.66 42.19
C LEU A 803 14.85 -10.47 42.60
N ILE A 804 13.79 -10.19 41.83
CA ILE A 804 12.86 -9.10 42.11
C ILE A 804 12.01 -9.47 43.32
N ALA A 805 11.43 -10.69 43.32
CA ALA A 805 10.58 -11.19 44.40
C ALA A 805 11.28 -11.16 45.77
N LYS A 806 12.58 -11.47 45.83
CA LYS A 806 13.37 -11.43 47.07
C LYS A 806 13.57 -10.03 47.65
N LYS A 807 13.67 -9.02 46.78
CA LYS A 807 13.94 -7.63 47.17
C LYS A 807 12.68 -6.77 47.24
N ALA A 808 11.55 -7.25 46.72
CA ALA A 808 10.31 -6.49 46.67
C ALA A 808 9.85 -6.09 48.09
N ARG A 809 9.44 -4.84 48.21
CA ARG A 809 8.86 -4.23 49.42
C ARG A 809 7.58 -3.49 49.03
N PRO A 810 6.65 -3.28 49.98
CA PRO A 810 5.50 -2.40 49.74
C PRO A 810 5.98 -1.04 49.19
N GLY A 811 5.29 -0.53 48.17
CA GLY A 811 5.65 0.73 47.50
C GLY A 811 6.57 0.61 46.30
N ASN A 812 7.19 -0.55 46.07
CA ASN A 812 8.01 -0.75 44.90
C ASN A 812 7.20 -0.95 43.62
N PHE A 813 7.84 -0.69 42.49
CA PHE A 813 7.31 -0.94 41.15
C PHE A 813 8.38 -1.61 40.27
N VAL A 814 7.99 -2.05 39.08
CA VAL A 814 8.90 -2.56 38.05
C VAL A 814 8.67 -1.83 36.74
N LEU A 815 9.69 -1.77 35.89
CA LEU A 815 9.52 -1.44 34.47
C LEU A 815 9.41 -2.72 33.66
N ILE A 816 8.39 -2.81 32.81
CA ILE A 816 8.17 -3.94 31.91
C ILE A 816 8.28 -3.49 30.46
N MET A 817 8.93 -4.29 29.62
CA MET A 817 8.80 -4.22 28.16
C MET A 817 8.38 -5.58 27.64
N LYS A 818 7.35 -5.61 26.80
CA LYS A 818 6.89 -6.84 26.13
C LYS A 818 7.94 -7.29 25.12
N ASP A 819 8.26 -6.44 24.15
CA ASP A 819 9.24 -6.66 23.09
C ASP A 819 10.36 -5.60 23.12
N GLU A 820 11.40 -5.77 22.30
CA GLU A 820 12.55 -4.84 22.24
C GLU A 820 12.16 -3.40 21.87
N GLU A 821 11.09 -3.26 21.08
CA GLU A 821 10.56 -1.98 20.60
C GLU A 821 9.42 -1.43 21.48
N SER A 822 8.92 -2.21 22.45
CA SER A 822 7.81 -1.77 23.31
C SER A 822 8.23 -0.63 24.25
N GLU A 823 7.29 0.22 24.61
CA GLU A 823 7.53 1.24 25.63
C GLU A 823 7.83 0.62 27.00
N ARG A 824 8.57 1.36 27.83
CA ARG A 824 8.85 0.96 29.21
C ARG A 824 7.66 1.31 30.09
N LEU A 825 7.02 0.28 30.64
CA LEU A 825 5.80 0.39 31.43
C LEU A 825 6.08 0.33 32.94
N PRO A 826 5.87 1.42 33.70
CA PRO A 826 5.92 1.36 35.16
C PRO A 826 4.69 0.65 35.72
N MET A 827 4.91 -0.40 36.51
CA MET A 827 3.87 -1.24 37.10
C MET A 827 4.09 -1.46 38.59
N THR A 828 3.09 -1.10 39.40
CA THR A 828 3.13 -1.30 40.86
C THR A 828 3.17 -2.79 41.19
N LEU A 829 4.08 -3.19 42.07
CA LEU A 829 4.11 -4.56 42.59
C LEU A 829 2.96 -4.76 43.57
N SER A 830 2.07 -5.69 43.25
CA SER A 830 0.87 -5.97 44.05
C SER A 830 0.99 -7.22 44.91
N ASN A 831 1.86 -8.17 44.55
CA ASN A 831 2.21 -9.30 45.40
C ASN A 831 3.54 -9.92 44.95
N TRP A 832 4.16 -10.72 45.79
CA TRP A 832 5.34 -11.51 45.46
C TRP A 832 5.47 -12.73 46.37
N ASP A 833 6.04 -13.81 45.82
CA ASP A 833 6.31 -15.05 46.52
C ASP A 833 7.82 -15.34 46.40
N GLU A 834 8.56 -15.15 47.50
CA GLU A 834 10.01 -15.37 47.53
C GLU A 834 10.36 -16.84 47.29
N SER A 835 9.51 -17.78 47.73
CA SER A 835 9.75 -19.22 47.60
C SER A 835 9.57 -19.70 46.16
N LYS A 836 8.57 -19.16 45.45
CA LYS A 836 8.31 -19.45 44.03
C LYS A 836 9.10 -18.57 43.08
N GLY A 837 9.70 -17.49 43.59
CA GLY A 837 10.42 -16.50 42.79
C GLY A 837 9.51 -15.72 41.83
N THR A 838 8.25 -15.46 42.21
CA THR A 838 7.25 -14.84 41.33
C THR A 838 6.81 -13.48 41.85
N ILE A 839 6.50 -12.57 40.92
CA ILE A 839 5.84 -11.29 41.21
C ILE A 839 4.46 -11.24 40.57
N THR A 840 3.52 -10.55 41.21
CA THR A 840 2.16 -10.33 40.72
C THR A 840 1.89 -8.85 40.54
N ILE A 841 1.29 -8.52 39.41
CA ILE A 841 0.94 -7.16 39.01
C ILE A 841 -0.51 -7.18 38.55
N TYR A 842 -1.32 -6.27 39.11
CA TYR A 842 -2.63 -5.98 38.54
C TYR A 842 -2.54 -4.70 37.71
N TYR A 843 -2.98 -4.77 36.47
CA TYR A 843 -2.97 -3.61 35.59
C TYR A 843 -4.30 -3.47 34.84
N GLN A 844 -4.61 -2.24 34.47
CA GLN A 844 -5.78 -1.92 33.67
C GLN A 844 -5.34 -1.73 32.21
N GLU A 845 -6.10 -2.28 31.26
CA GLU A 845 -5.94 -1.91 29.85
C GLU A 845 -6.43 -0.45 29.69
N ARG A 846 -5.49 0.51 29.58
CA ARG A 846 -5.76 1.96 29.52
C ARG A 846 -4.99 2.72 28.43
N GLY A 847 -4.08 2.08 27.70
CA GLY A 847 -3.27 2.70 26.64
C GLY A 847 -2.62 1.69 25.68
N TYR A 848 -1.84 2.17 24.71
CA TYR A 848 -1.13 1.35 23.72
C TYR A 848 -0.34 0.21 24.37
N SER A 849 0.52 0.59 25.30
CA SER A 849 1.52 -0.31 25.89
C SER A 849 0.88 -1.32 26.85
N THR A 850 -0.16 -0.92 27.59
CA THR A 850 -0.97 -1.90 28.36
C THR A 850 -1.78 -2.82 27.46
N LYS A 851 -2.18 -2.37 26.25
CA LYS A 851 -2.89 -3.23 25.29
C LYS A 851 -1.97 -4.27 24.70
N GLU A 852 -0.75 -3.88 24.32
CA GLU A 852 0.26 -4.85 23.87
C GLU A 852 0.49 -5.93 24.94
N LEU A 853 0.52 -5.53 26.21
CA LEU A 853 0.70 -6.43 27.34
C LEU A 853 -0.45 -7.44 27.50
N THR A 854 -1.68 -7.13 27.10
CA THR A 854 -2.82 -8.08 27.17
C THR A 854 -2.74 -9.19 26.12
N GLU A 855 -1.89 -9.04 25.10
CA GLU A 855 -1.68 -10.06 24.07
C GLU A 855 -0.75 -11.19 24.55
N LEU A 856 -0.01 -10.98 25.65
CA LEU A 856 0.88 -11.99 26.21
C LEU A 856 0.09 -13.15 26.81
N SER A 857 0.45 -14.36 26.42
CA SER A 857 -0.14 -15.59 26.91
C SER A 857 0.78 -16.30 27.91
N ARG A 858 0.19 -17.19 28.72
CA ARG A 858 0.96 -18.06 29.63
C ARG A 858 2.02 -18.86 28.85
N GLY A 859 3.25 -18.87 29.36
CA GLY A 859 4.40 -19.54 28.76
C GLY A 859 5.24 -18.66 27.86
N GLU A 860 4.75 -17.48 27.46
CA GLU A 860 5.53 -16.49 26.74
C GLU A 860 6.48 -15.74 27.68
N THR A 861 7.41 -14.98 27.11
CA THR A 861 8.46 -14.28 27.85
C THR A 861 8.42 -12.79 27.57
N LEU A 862 8.53 -11.98 28.62
CA LEU A 862 8.78 -10.54 28.50
C LEU A 862 10.23 -10.29 28.10
N TYR A 863 10.45 -9.31 27.22
CA TYR A 863 11.79 -8.86 26.82
C TYR A 863 12.62 -8.41 28.02
N THR A 864 12.04 -7.61 28.92
CA THR A 864 12.70 -7.24 30.18
C THR A 864 11.72 -6.86 31.27
N VAL A 865 12.14 -7.13 32.51
CA VAL A 865 11.50 -6.65 33.74
C VAL A 865 12.59 -6.09 34.63
N VAL A 866 12.55 -4.79 34.89
CA VAL A 866 13.57 -4.09 35.69
C VAL A 866 12.96 -3.67 37.03
N GLY A 867 13.51 -4.20 38.13
CA GLY A 867 13.19 -3.76 39.47
C GLY A 867 13.64 -4.73 40.57
N PRO A 868 13.09 -4.62 41.79
CA PRO A 868 12.16 -3.58 42.21
C PRO A 868 12.81 -2.19 42.18
N LEU A 869 12.04 -1.19 41.77
CA LEU A 869 12.42 0.23 41.71
C LEU A 869 11.57 1.05 42.68
N GLY A 870 12.03 2.26 42.99
CA GLY A 870 11.44 3.14 43.99
C GLY A 870 11.80 2.76 45.42
N ASN A 871 11.43 3.63 46.37
CA ASN A 871 11.69 3.43 47.79
C ASN A 871 10.57 2.62 48.45
N GLU A 872 10.92 1.86 49.48
CA GLU A 872 9.92 1.21 50.33
C GLU A 872 9.10 2.26 51.09
N ILE A 873 7.81 1.99 51.30
CA ILE A 873 6.97 2.86 52.11
C ILE A 873 7.18 2.54 53.59
N THR A 874 7.25 3.58 54.42
CA THR A 874 7.37 3.43 55.87
C THR A 874 6.10 2.84 56.47
N ILE A 875 6.14 1.61 56.98
CA ILE A 875 5.01 0.99 57.67
C ILE A 875 5.45 0.60 59.08
N GLU A 876 4.95 1.33 60.07
CA GLU A 876 5.21 1.12 61.49
C GLU A 876 3.90 0.87 62.24
N LYS A 877 3.97 0.79 63.58
CA LYS A 877 2.78 0.67 64.43
C LYS A 877 2.22 2.07 64.72
N PHE A 878 1.40 2.57 63.82
CA PHE A 878 0.75 3.88 63.90
C PHE A 878 -0.49 3.88 64.81
N GLY A 879 -1.24 2.77 64.85
CA GLY A 879 -2.55 2.69 65.50
C GLY A 879 -3.60 2.20 64.51
N THR A 880 -4.52 3.07 64.10
CA THR A 880 -5.51 2.78 63.04
C THR A 880 -5.04 3.32 61.69
N VAL A 881 -4.88 2.44 60.72
CA VAL A 881 -4.47 2.75 59.34
C VAL A 881 -5.67 2.64 58.42
N LEU A 882 -5.96 3.73 57.70
CA LEU A 882 -6.98 3.77 56.66
C LEU A 882 -6.32 3.58 55.29
N LEU A 883 -6.70 2.53 54.57
CA LEU A 883 -6.23 2.25 53.22
C LEU A 883 -7.37 2.47 52.24
N GLY A 884 -7.09 3.04 51.07
CA GLY A 884 -8.09 3.11 49.99
C GLY A 884 -7.53 2.70 48.65
N GLY A 885 -8.20 1.75 48.01
CA GLY A 885 -7.81 1.15 46.74
C GLY A 885 -8.92 1.29 45.70
N GLY A 886 -8.56 1.71 44.49
CA GLY A 886 -9.48 1.75 43.34
C GLY A 886 -8.80 1.33 42.05
N CYS A 887 -9.51 0.57 41.21
CA CYS A 887 -8.95 -0.03 39.99
C CYS A 887 -7.68 -0.85 40.33
N TYR A 888 -6.57 -0.69 39.59
CA TYR A 888 -5.29 -1.35 39.88
C TYR A 888 -4.78 -1.09 41.31
N GLY A 889 -5.21 0.02 41.92
CA GLY A 889 -4.85 0.39 43.28
C GLY A 889 -5.39 -0.56 44.35
N ILE A 890 -6.45 -1.33 44.08
CA ILE A 890 -6.93 -2.39 44.98
C ILE A 890 -5.82 -3.42 45.21
N GLY A 891 -5.16 -3.88 44.15
CA GLY A 891 -3.99 -4.75 44.24
C GLY A 891 -2.77 -4.04 44.85
N GLY A 892 -2.61 -2.74 44.59
CA GLY A 892 -1.51 -1.94 45.11
C GLY A 892 -1.53 -1.75 46.63
N ILE A 893 -2.72 -1.65 47.26
CA ILE A 893 -2.84 -1.50 48.72
C ILE A 893 -2.73 -2.84 49.47
N PHE A 894 -2.89 -3.97 48.78
CA PHE A 894 -2.81 -5.30 49.39
C PHE A 894 -1.50 -5.58 50.17
N PRO A 895 -0.29 -5.33 49.62
CA PRO A 895 0.95 -5.54 50.36
C PRO A 895 1.10 -4.57 51.54
N ILE A 896 0.52 -3.37 51.46
CA ILE A 896 0.51 -2.39 52.56
C ILE A 896 -0.39 -2.86 53.69
N ALA A 897 -1.59 -3.34 53.37
CA ALA A 897 -2.51 -3.93 54.35
C ALA A 897 -1.87 -5.10 55.09
N LYS A 898 -1.19 -5.98 54.35
CA LYS A 898 -0.51 -7.15 54.93
C LYS A 898 0.58 -6.74 55.91
N GLU A 899 1.47 -5.81 55.51
CA GLU A 899 2.54 -5.33 56.38
C GLU A 899 1.98 -4.55 57.59
N ALA A 900 0.95 -3.70 57.39
CA ALA A 900 0.34 -2.94 58.47
C ALA A 900 -0.29 -3.85 59.53
N LYS A 901 -0.97 -4.94 59.13
CA LYS A 901 -1.49 -5.96 60.05
C LYS A 901 -0.35 -6.70 60.77
N LEU A 902 0.73 -7.06 60.07
CA LEU A 902 1.90 -7.72 60.68
C LEU A 902 2.57 -6.83 61.75
N LYS A 903 2.56 -5.51 61.58
CA LYS A 903 3.06 -4.53 62.58
C LYS A 903 2.08 -4.25 63.72
N GLY A 904 0.89 -4.86 63.70
CA GLY A 904 -0.11 -4.78 64.77
C GLY A 904 -0.97 -3.51 64.72
N ASN A 905 -1.20 -2.95 63.53
CA ASN A 905 -2.17 -1.88 63.34
C ASN A 905 -3.60 -2.43 63.19
N LYS A 906 -4.59 -1.62 63.56
CA LYS A 906 -5.97 -1.80 63.10
C LYS A 906 -6.04 -1.29 61.65
N VAL A 907 -6.49 -2.11 60.71
CA VAL A 907 -6.53 -1.77 59.29
C VAL A 907 -7.97 -1.71 58.81
N ILE A 908 -8.35 -0.53 58.30
CA ILE A 908 -9.64 -0.27 57.66
C ILE A 908 -9.36 -0.08 56.16
N VAL A 909 -10.04 -0.85 55.31
CA VAL A 909 -9.84 -0.80 53.86
C VAL A 909 -11.08 -0.26 53.18
N ILE A 910 -10.92 0.80 52.39
CA ILE A 910 -11.94 1.31 51.47
C ILE A 910 -11.65 0.77 50.07
N LEU A 911 -12.60 0.04 49.51
CA LEU A 911 -12.56 -0.39 48.10
C LEU A 911 -13.51 0.48 47.29
N GLU A 912 -12.96 1.32 46.40
CA GLU A 912 -13.72 2.15 45.48
C GLU A 912 -13.84 1.49 44.10
N ALA A 913 -15.06 1.39 43.58
CA ALA A 913 -15.31 1.01 42.20
C ALA A 913 -16.48 1.78 41.59
N ARG A 914 -16.69 1.65 40.27
CA ARG A 914 -17.90 2.21 39.64
C ARG A 914 -19.13 1.36 39.95
N ASN A 915 -18.95 0.05 39.98
CA ASN A 915 -19.97 -0.96 40.27
C ASN A 915 -19.34 -2.20 40.91
N LYS A 916 -20.18 -3.08 41.45
CA LYS A 916 -19.76 -4.26 42.22
C LYS A 916 -18.92 -5.30 41.47
N ILE A 917 -18.99 -5.35 40.13
CA ILE A 917 -18.28 -6.35 39.31
C ILE A 917 -16.79 -6.01 39.21
N LEU A 918 -16.41 -4.76 39.53
CA LEU A 918 -15.04 -4.29 39.41
C LEU A 918 -14.21 -4.48 40.69
N PHE A 919 -14.71 -5.21 41.68
CA PHE A 919 -13.93 -5.59 42.83
C PHE A 919 -13.21 -6.92 42.59
N TYR A 920 -11.97 -6.98 43.06
CA TYR A 920 -11.14 -8.18 43.10
C TYR A 920 -10.36 -8.18 44.40
N LEU A 921 -9.82 -9.33 44.80
CA LEU A 921 -9.22 -9.55 46.13
C LEU A 921 -10.19 -9.33 47.31
N GLU A 922 -11.50 -9.41 47.08
CA GLU A 922 -12.50 -9.12 48.12
C GLU A 922 -12.35 -10.05 49.33
N LYS A 923 -12.25 -11.35 49.08
CA LYS A 923 -12.08 -12.36 50.13
C LYS A 923 -10.79 -12.14 50.90
N GLU A 924 -9.72 -11.83 50.19
CA GLU A 924 -8.40 -11.60 50.74
C GLU A 924 -8.38 -10.35 51.63
N PHE A 925 -9.11 -9.29 51.28
CA PHE A 925 -9.27 -8.12 52.14
C PHE A 925 -10.22 -8.37 53.31
N GLU A 926 -11.33 -9.09 53.11
CA GLU A 926 -12.28 -9.46 54.18
C GLU A 926 -11.62 -10.34 55.25
N GLU A 927 -10.67 -11.20 54.87
CA GLU A 927 -9.89 -12.03 55.80
C GLU A 927 -8.74 -11.26 56.48
N LEU A 928 -8.18 -10.25 55.81
CA LEU A 928 -6.98 -9.53 56.27
C LEU A 928 -7.30 -8.29 57.11
N ALA A 929 -8.24 -7.47 56.67
CA ALA A 929 -8.56 -6.18 57.30
C ALA A 929 -9.47 -6.37 58.51
N ASP A 930 -9.41 -5.43 59.46
CA ASP A 930 -10.38 -5.41 60.58
C ASP A 930 -11.76 -4.95 60.11
N GLU A 931 -11.79 -4.16 59.03
CA GLU A 931 -13.00 -3.63 58.42
C GLU A 931 -12.78 -3.36 56.94
N VAL A 932 -13.73 -3.75 56.10
CA VAL A 932 -13.75 -3.46 54.66
C VAL A 932 -15.00 -2.66 54.32
N ILE A 933 -14.79 -1.44 53.84
CA ILE A 933 -15.84 -0.51 53.41
C ILE A 933 -15.87 -0.51 51.88
N TYR A 934 -16.97 -1.00 51.31
CA TYR A 934 -17.21 -0.93 49.88
C TYR A 934 -17.85 0.41 49.52
N CYS A 935 -17.38 1.01 48.44
CA CYS A 935 -18.01 2.19 47.85
C CYS A 935 -18.14 2.03 46.34
N THR A 936 -19.37 2.10 45.83
CA THR A 936 -19.60 2.13 44.39
C THR A 936 -20.32 3.39 43.92
N SER A 937 -19.88 3.92 42.78
CA SER A 937 -20.50 5.12 42.21
C SER A 937 -22.00 4.95 41.91
N ASP A 938 -22.42 3.74 41.54
CA ASP A 938 -23.81 3.39 41.25
C ASP A 938 -24.62 2.91 42.46
N GLY A 939 -23.97 2.63 43.61
CA GLY A 939 -24.60 2.05 44.80
C GLY A 939 -24.90 0.54 44.71
N SER A 940 -24.35 -0.17 43.72
CA SER A 940 -24.51 -1.62 43.56
C SER A 940 -23.86 -2.48 44.65
N LYS A 941 -22.88 -1.98 45.42
CA LYS A 941 -22.34 -2.63 46.63
C LYS A 941 -21.80 -1.58 47.60
N GLY A 942 -22.15 -1.70 48.88
CA GLY A 942 -21.72 -0.77 49.93
C GLY A 942 -22.31 0.63 49.79
N LEU A 943 -21.53 1.65 50.09
CA LEU A 943 -21.95 3.05 50.04
C LEU A 943 -22.05 3.54 48.60
N LYS A 944 -23.15 4.25 48.27
CA LYS A 944 -23.26 4.95 46.99
C LYS A 944 -22.41 6.22 47.02
N GLY A 945 -21.39 6.29 46.18
CA GLY A 945 -20.49 7.44 46.12
C GLY A 945 -19.12 7.10 45.54
N LYS A 946 -18.16 7.97 45.84
CA LYS A 946 -16.72 7.74 45.61
C LYS A 946 -16.01 7.71 46.97
N ILE A 947 -14.69 7.59 46.99
CA ILE A 947 -13.90 7.44 48.21
C ILE A 947 -14.22 8.47 49.32
N GLU A 948 -14.60 9.70 48.98
CA GLU A 948 -14.99 10.74 49.94
C GLU A 948 -16.18 10.31 50.79
N ALA A 949 -17.18 9.63 50.20
CA ALA A 949 -18.36 9.17 50.93
C ALA A 949 -18.02 8.09 51.97
N ALA A 950 -17.05 7.23 51.66
CA ALA A 950 -16.55 6.24 52.61
C ALA A 950 -15.70 6.88 53.71
N ILE A 951 -14.87 7.87 53.36
CA ILE A 951 -14.13 8.65 54.35
C ILE A 951 -15.09 9.39 55.28
N GLU A 952 -16.11 10.07 54.74
CA GLU A 952 -17.18 10.75 55.51
C GLU A 952 -17.90 9.82 56.49
N LEU A 953 -18.15 8.56 56.11
CA LEU A 953 -18.71 7.57 57.03
C LEU A 953 -17.77 7.34 58.21
N VAL A 954 -16.49 7.09 57.94
CA VAL A 954 -15.45 6.92 58.97
C VAL A 954 -15.37 8.16 59.88
N ILE A 955 -15.51 9.37 59.33
CA ILE A 955 -15.60 10.62 60.13
C ILE A 955 -16.84 10.59 61.04
N LYS A 956 -18.02 10.30 60.47
CA LYS A 956 -19.31 10.34 61.17
C LYS A 956 -19.40 9.31 62.28
N GLU A 957 -18.79 8.14 62.11
CA GLU A 957 -18.72 7.09 63.13
C GLU A 957 -17.76 7.44 64.28
N GLY A 958 -16.96 8.50 64.14
CA GLY A 958 -16.00 8.94 65.15
C GLY A 958 -14.78 8.01 65.27
N THR A 959 -14.49 7.22 64.24
CA THR A 959 -13.35 6.31 64.23
C THR A 959 -12.05 7.10 64.15
N LYS A 960 -11.19 6.96 65.16
CA LYS A 960 -9.86 7.61 65.18
C LYS A 960 -8.94 6.96 64.14
N ILE A 961 -8.50 7.75 63.16
CA ILE A 961 -7.51 7.37 62.14
C ILE A 961 -6.17 8.03 62.48
N ASP A 962 -5.10 7.24 62.47
CA ASP A 962 -3.74 7.72 62.78
C ASP A 962 -2.86 7.85 61.52
N TRP A 963 -3.19 7.12 60.45
CA TRP A 963 -2.42 7.12 59.20
C TRP A 963 -3.25 6.72 57.98
N CYS A 964 -2.97 7.31 56.80
CA CYS A 964 -3.71 7.04 55.57
C CYS A 964 -2.80 6.68 54.38
N TYR A 965 -3.17 5.65 53.60
CA TYR A 965 -2.61 5.38 52.27
C TYR A 965 -3.68 5.23 51.21
N PHE A 966 -3.51 5.93 50.08
CA PHE A 966 -4.42 5.82 48.95
C PHE A 966 -3.67 5.49 47.66
N ILE A 967 -4.15 4.48 46.94
CA ILE A 967 -3.63 4.08 45.63
C ILE A 967 -4.80 3.90 44.67
N GLY A 968 -4.70 4.55 43.52
CA GLY A 968 -5.71 4.44 42.47
C GLY A 968 -5.49 5.46 41.36
N CYS A 969 -6.59 5.96 40.78
CA CYS A 969 -6.49 7.02 39.80
C CYS A 969 -6.14 8.36 40.46
N LYS A 970 -5.53 9.29 39.70
CA LYS A 970 -5.13 10.62 40.20
C LYS A 970 -6.30 11.38 40.85
N HIS A 971 -7.52 11.22 40.34
CA HIS A 971 -8.71 11.87 40.89
C HIS A 971 -9.12 11.29 42.24
N MET A 972 -9.17 9.96 42.38
CA MET A 972 -9.47 9.29 43.65
C MET A 972 -8.46 9.72 44.72
N MET A 973 -7.16 9.71 44.40
CA MET A 973 -6.11 10.09 45.35
C MET A 973 -6.18 11.57 45.74
N ARG A 974 -6.45 12.48 44.79
CA ARG A 974 -6.71 13.90 45.07
C ARG A 974 -7.89 14.07 46.02
N ASN A 975 -8.97 13.38 45.73
CA ASN A 975 -10.21 13.51 46.47
C ASN A 975 -10.10 12.92 47.89
N ALA A 976 -9.44 11.79 48.05
CA ALA A 976 -9.10 11.24 49.35
C ALA A 976 -8.18 12.18 50.15
N SER A 977 -7.20 12.81 49.50
CA SER A 977 -6.34 13.82 50.15
C SER A 977 -7.14 15.03 50.62
N ILE A 978 -8.13 15.49 49.85
CA ILE A 978 -9.02 16.59 50.26
C ILE A 978 -9.92 16.16 51.43
N ALA A 979 -10.61 15.02 51.31
CA ALA A 979 -11.54 14.54 52.33
C ALA A 979 -10.85 14.27 53.68
N THR A 980 -9.60 13.77 53.66
CA THR A 980 -8.83 13.53 54.88
C THR A 980 -8.36 14.82 55.59
N LYS A 981 -8.41 16.01 54.96
CA LYS A 981 -8.15 17.27 55.67
C LYS A 981 -9.22 17.57 56.72
N GLU A 982 -10.45 17.14 56.49
CA GLU A 982 -11.56 17.34 57.43
C GLU A 982 -11.43 16.44 58.68
N LEU A 983 -10.65 15.37 58.60
CA LEU A 983 -10.29 14.52 59.73
C LEU A 983 -9.21 15.14 60.66
N GLY A 984 -8.61 16.28 60.28
CA GLY A 984 -7.47 16.89 60.96
C GLY A 984 -6.14 16.71 60.21
N PRO A 985 -4.98 17.13 60.78
CA PRO A 985 -3.66 16.99 60.15
C PRO A 985 -3.16 15.55 60.22
N ILE A 986 -3.86 14.63 59.56
CA ILE A 986 -3.48 13.21 59.49
C ILE A 986 -2.48 13.04 58.34
N PRO A 987 -1.38 12.29 58.55
CA PRO A 987 -0.48 11.91 57.47
C PRO A 987 -1.22 11.10 56.40
N THR A 988 -1.37 11.70 55.21
CA THR A 988 -2.07 11.09 54.06
C THR A 988 -1.11 10.89 52.91
N TYR A 989 -0.75 9.64 52.64
CA TYR A 989 0.19 9.31 51.56
C TYR A 989 -0.53 8.74 50.34
N VAL A 990 -0.10 9.17 49.15
CA VAL A 990 -0.64 8.74 47.86
C VAL A 990 0.47 8.15 46.99
N SER A 991 0.21 7.02 46.34
CA SER A 991 1.16 6.40 45.40
C SER A 991 0.93 6.92 43.98
N LEU A 992 1.84 7.77 43.51
CA LEU A 992 1.72 8.47 42.24
C LEU A 992 2.36 7.69 41.08
N ASN A 993 1.55 7.33 40.10
CA ASN A 993 2.02 6.81 38.82
C ASN A 993 2.29 7.97 37.84
N THR A 994 3.48 8.56 37.93
CA THR A 994 3.95 9.60 36.99
C THR A 994 4.42 8.98 35.67
N ILE A 995 4.66 9.80 34.64
CA ILE A 995 5.33 9.35 33.41
C ILE A 995 6.77 8.94 33.74
N MET A 996 7.16 7.69 33.52
CA MET A 996 8.50 7.16 33.83
C MET A 996 9.12 6.51 32.59
N ILE A 997 10.27 7.01 32.12
CA ILE A 997 10.96 6.47 30.93
C ILE A 997 12.08 5.51 31.34
N ASP A 998 12.87 5.87 32.34
CA ASP A 998 14.06 5.10 32.74
C ASP A 998 13.92 4.41 34.10
N GLY A 999 12.94 4.79 34.92
CA GLY A 999 12.76 4.27 36.28
C GLY A 999 13.88 4.64 37.26
N THR A 1000 14.85 5.45 36.85
CA THR A 1000 16.07 5.82 37.61
C THR A 1000 16.21 7.33 37.79
N GLY A 1001 15.37 8.14 37.12
CA GLY A 1001 15.29 9.58 37.30
C GLY A 1001 16.23 10.40 36.43
N MET A 1002 17.14 9.78 35.68
CA MET A 1002 18.09 10.48 34.79
C MET A 1002 17.38 11.24 33.66
N CYS A 1003 16.26 10.72 33.15
CA CYS A 1003 15.49 11.34 32.08
C CYS A 1003 14.65 12.54 32.52
N GLY A 1004 14.44 12.71 33.84
CA GLY A 1004 13.58 13.75 34.41
C GLY A 1004 12.08 13.65 34.08
N GLY A 1005 11.63 12.57 33.41
CA GLY A 1005 10.23 12.39 33.02
C GLY A 1005 9.25 12.30 34.20
N CYS A 1006 9.69 11.65 35.28
CA CYS A 1006 8.89 11.39 36.49
C CYS A 1006 8.79 12.58 37.46
N ARG A 1007 9.28 13.75 37.07
CA ARG A 1007 9.28 14.93 37.94
C ARG A 1007 7.86 15.39 38.28
N LEU A 1008 7.65 15.89 39.49
CA LEU A 1008 6.41 16.50 39.99
C LEU A 1008 6.74 17.62 40.99
N SER A 1009 5.80 18.52 41.27
CA SER A 1009 5.98 19.56 42.29
C SER A 1009 5.15 19.30 43.54
N LEU A 1010 5.76 19.57 44.70
CA LEU A 1010 5.10 19.65 45.99
C LEU A 1010 5.04 21.11 46.45
N ILE A 1011 3.90 21.54 47.01
CA ILE A 1011 3.69 22.87 47.58
C ILE A 1011 4.04 22.80 49.07
N GLN A 1012 5.25 23.23 49.44
CA GLN A 1012 5.73 23.28 50.81
C GLN A 1012 5.89 24.74 51.23
N GLU A 1013 5.22 25.16 52.31
CA GLU A 1013 5.29 26.54 52.84
C GLU A 1013 5.01 27.62 51.76
N GLY A 1014 4.10 27.31 50.82
CA GLY A 1014 3.75 28.22 49.71
C GLY A 1014 4.76 28.28 48.56
N LYS A 1015 5.82 27.42 48.56
CA LYS A 1015 6.80 27.31 47.49
C LYS A 1015 6.70 25.95 46.78
N GLU A 1016 6.92 25.95 45.47
CA GLU A 1016 7.00 24.71 44.69
C GLU A 1016 8.38 24.07 44.82
N VAL A 1017 8.42 22.82 45.25
CA VAL A 1017 9.61 21.98 45.39
C VAL A 1017 9.49 20.82 44.42
N THR A 1018 10.40 20.73 43.43
CA THR A 1018 10.42 19.64 42.45
C THR A 1018 10.99 18.36 43.06
N LYS A 1019 10.28 17.25 42.84
CA LYS A 1019 10.63 15.87 43.24
C LYS A 1019 10.54 14.92 42.04
N PHE A 1020 11.14 13.73 42.15
CA PHE A 1020 11.19 12.72 41.08
C PHE A 1020 10.66 11.38 41.60
N ALA A 1021 9.48 10.95 41.16
CA ALA A 1021 8.84 9.74 41.68
C ALA A 1021 9.66 8.45 41.50
N CYS A 1022 10.51 8.36 40.47
CA CYS A 1022 11.40 7.20 40.29
C CYS A 1022 12.48 7.08 41.39
N VAL A 1023 12.94 8.21 41.93
CA VAL A 1023 14.12 8.28 42.82
C VAL A 1023 13.72 8.57 44.26
N ASP A 1024 12.84 9.55 44.46
CA ASP A 1024 12.29 9.88 45.78
C ASP A 1024 11.27 8.81 46.25
N GLY A 1025 10.84 7.92 45.35
CA GLY A 1025 9.81 6.91 45.59
C GLY A 1025 8.42 7.40 45.14
N PRO A 1026 7.50 6.50 44.75
CA PRO A 1026 6.21 6.92 44.19
C PRO A 1026 5.24 7.46 45.25
N CYS A 1027 5.53 7.31 46.55
CA CYS A 1027 4.61 7.68 47.62
C CYS A 1027 4.92 9.07 48.21
N PHE A 1028 3.96 9.99 48.15
CA PHE A 1028 4.12 11.38 48.63
C PHE A 1028 2.96 11.78 49.53
N ASP A 1029 3.16 12.80 50.36
CA ASP A 1029 2.09 13.44 51.13
C ASP A 1029 1.09 14.11 50.16
N GLY A 1030 -0.13 13.56 50.09
CA GLY A 1030 -1.18 13.99 49.19
C GLY A 1030 -1.69 15.40 49.44
N HIS A 1031 -1.43 15.96 50.63
CA HIS A 1031 -1.76 17.35 50.97
C HIS A 1031 -0.83 18.36 50.31
N LEU A 1032 0.39 17.94 49.96
CA LEU A 1032 1.43 18.77 49.38
C LEU A 1032 1.49 18.65 47.85
N VAL A 1033 0.89 17.64 47.23
CA VAL A 1033 0.98 17.43 45.78
C VAL A 1033 0.33 18.58 44.99
N ASN A 1034 1.06 19.16 44.03
CA ASN A 1034 0.46 20.03 43.02
C ASN A 1034 -0.35 19.17 42.02
N TRP A 1035 -1.62 18.94 42.35
CA TRP A 1035 -2.50 18.07 41.57
C TRP A 1035 -2.80 18.61 40.17
N ASP A 1036 -2.84 19.93 40.00
CA ASP A 1036 -3.14 20.56 38.71
C ASP A 1036 -1.99 20.35 37.72
N GLU A 1037 -0.73 20.52 38.16
CA GLU A 1037 0.45 20.18 37.35
C GLU A 1037 0.45 18.68 36.98
N LEU A 1038 0.27 17.81 37.99
CA LEU A 1038 0.37 16.38 37.80
C LEU A 1038 -0.70 15.81 36.86
N ILE A 1039 -1.93 16.34 36.92
CA ILE A 1039 -3.02 15.97 36.02
C ILE A 1039 -2.78 16.58 34.63
N GLY A 1040 -2.42 17.87 34.55
CA GLY A 1040 -2.16 18.59 33.30
C GLY A 1040 -1.10 17.93 32.43
N ARG A 1041 -0.04 17.39 33.05
CA ARG A 1041 1.04 16.69 32.33
C ARG A 1041 0.64 15.35 31.71
N GLY A 1042 -0.47 14.76 32.15
CA GLY A 1042 -1.07 13.60 31.47
C GLY A 1042 -1.80 14.00 30.18
N ILE A 1043 -2.26 15.25 30.08
CA ILE A 1043 -3.12 15.71 28.97
C ILE A 1043 -2.38 15.73 27.63
N GLN A 1044 -1.07 15.94 27.63
CA GLN A 1044 -0.27 15.95 26.40
C GLN A 1044 -0.33 14.61 25.64
N PHE A 1045 -0.60 13.50 26.35
CA PHE A 1045 -0.79 12.19 25.75
C PHE A 1045 -2.27 11.87 25.55
N ASN A 1046 -3.21 12.68 26.07
CA ASN A 1046 -4.63 12.44 25.87
C ASN A 1046 -4.99 12.37 24.40
N GLU A 1047 -4.42 13.16 23.48
CA GLU A 1047 -4.74 13.01 22.05
C GLU A 1047 -4.28 11.65 21.49
N ALA A 1048 -3.10 11.17 21.89
CA ALA A 1048 -2.55 9.86 21.48
C ALA A 1048 -3.24 8.67 22.18
N GLU A 1049 -3.71 8.85 23.42
CA GLU A 1049 -4.45 7.86 24.21
C GLU A 1049 -5.94 7.82 23.81
N VAL A 1050 -6.60 8.97 23.65
CA VAL A 1050 -7.99 9.11 23.16
C VAL A 1050 -8.12 8.54 21.76
N PHE A 1051 -7.10 8.66 20.93
CA PHE A 1051 -7.04 8.01 19.63
C PHE A 1051 -7.16 6.47 19.66
N ILE A 1052 -6.72 5.85 20.75
CA ILE A 1052 -6.77 4.41 20.98
C ILE A 1052 -8.15 4.01 21.54
N TYR A 1053 -8.74 4.84 22.42
CA TYR A 1053 -10.06 4.62 23.06
C TYR A 1053 -11.28 5.17 22.31
N GLN A 1054 -11.10 5.93 21.23
CA GLN A 1054 -12.22 6.39 20.38
C GLN A 1054 -12.94 5.25 19.62
N ASN A 1055 -12.58 4.00 19.93
CA ASN A 1055 -13.43 2.82 19.81
C ASN A 1055 -13.94 2.37 21.19
N HIS A 1056 -15.22 2.33 21.58
CA HIS A 1056 -16.48 2.67 20.91
C HIS A 1056 -17.62 2.64 21.97
N PHE A 1057 -18.21 3.79 22.36
CA PHE A 1057 -19.50 3.86 23.10
C PHE A 1057 -20.39 4.93 22.47
N CYS A 1058 -21.57 4.60 21.94
CA CYS A 1058 -22.48 5.49 21.19
C CYS A 1058 -22.79 6.84 21.90
N LYS A 1059 -22.24 7.97 21.40
CA LYS A 1059 -22.43 9.35 21.93
C LYS A 1059 -23.84 9.93 21.68
N MET A 1060 -24.63 9.28 20.83
CA MET A 1060 -26.02 9.69 20.53
C MET A 1060 -26.97 9.50 21.71
N LEU A 1061 -26.76 8.43 22.48
CA LEU A 1061 -27.57 8.12 23.66
C LEU A 1061 -27.35 9.11 24.81
N GLU A 1062 -26.24 9.86 24.78
CA GLU A 1062 -25.98 10.94 25.74
C GLU A 1062 -26.80 12.19 25.42
N LYS A 1063 -26.93 12.56 24.14
CA LYS A 1063 -27.66 13.77 23.74
C LYS A 1063 -29.18 13.62 23.93
N TYR A 1064 -29.71 12.42 23.72
CA TYR A 1064 -31.12 12.10 24.03
C TYR A 1064 -31.43 12.06 25.54
N ARG A 1065 -30.42 11.83 26.40
CA ARG A 1065 -30.61 11.88 27.87
C ARG A 1065 -30.56 13.31 28.43
N THR A 1066 -30.04 14.27 27.67
CA THR A 1066 -29.95 15.68 28.09
C THR A 1066 -31.08 16.56 27.55
N GLU A 1067 -31.89 16.09 26.60
CA GLU A 1067 -32.95 16.88 25.93
C GLU A 1067 -34.33 16.18 25.88
N SER A 1068 -34.68 15.38 26.89
CA SER A 1068 -36.10 15.06 27.16
C SER A 1068 -36.45 15.49 28.59
N PRO A 1069 -37.62 16.11 28.79
CA PRO A 1069 -37.97 16.83 30.01
C PRO A 1069 -37.98 15.98 31.29
#